data_AF-A0A369XJ37-F1
#
_entry.id   AF-A0A369XJ37-F1
#
_cell.length_a   1.000
_cell.length_b   1.000
_cell.length_c   1.000
_cell.angle_alpha   90.00
_cell.angle_beta   90.00
_cell.angle_gamma   90.00
#
_symmetry.space_group_name_H-M   'P 1'
#
loop_
_entity.id
_entity.type
_entity.pdbx_description
1 polymer ?
#
loop_
_entity_poly.entity_id
_entity_poly.type
_entity_poly.pdbx_seq_one_letter_code
_entity_poly.pdbx_strand_id
1 'polypeptide(L)'
;MNLTYSDGRKRGGLFRLALLVAGMILLLVRPACAGENQATIAAFEALLSLPQIQPPESGWEHRAPPEFVVDGSDDEAVLLDWLEEQKKLGADLNAMRHGGTMLHHVIRAGMVDTATWLLDNGADPLKEGEYDALELALIYQQDAVFDLLVRQPGVLDAHRSGVYQAWRSVLADKSDDGLKKLITADVPVPAGKNRKLLFDDALAAGNVRLIRALLEENPDRELRARVHAMDEDFEIADQRLPKPIFLSLIGQAVSVEEVDRLFRLRIRRPWSDAAFATGVVGNVLRDSLSSSIRKSDTYTLFERIPAFALQAALNNELVRSMWWRWLSHLPASDRVAAMARWGDLPISEPGALLKAALLGAYWFDQNEKNTEVAAAWGELLALLRPPLPEGLQGKLWMFVPQAHRLTLLQLGYRPSSKELHSWIDRNDAELVDTFWQTILSILPELGQRSHELLFQAVVDGSDYYCVDPWVIKKTLPLTAAATVPDRPYAMEAACWYALTDEIRQTLLSRNLVKPPSDVAAGRFVLEQPQCIFRPTAAWRRTLAGLHSLTTEEGESVSIDAVMAVAIPREQTCALLIWGGRAGGRLYVDDDRFEGTQRFTPCADGSYATSIFRLSGEQINSVLQKDLPFPGDMTLIRDTNDGEHYWLGGNESLGGCGQTPPLLFRFEADKGQAATLRALQKTHPAMQALLSQCKGEQLLACLGDHAPVEDPVNRRIYPEWGRGMGQFADMHWNAERQAFVSAVLDFKPKALRAMKAKGVFPHWVRDALSAVSASQLSLAEKRRRAAWLFRDRSLLAAALESQMLDGLVDWLPREDWGPIIELAPEYLSSLRYTADQKGKAKLACRFSTALKQLCGPMED
;
A
#
# COMPACT_ATOMS: atom_id res chain seq x y z
N MET A 1 -66.61 36.30 16.68
CA MET A 1 -66.43 36.12 15.22
C MET A 1 -66.71 34.65 14.90
N ASN A 2 -67.23 34.34 13.72
CA ASN A 2 -68.15 33.23 13.42
C ASN A 2 -67.80 31.80 13.90
N LEU A 3 -68.88 31.04 14.16
CA LEU A 3 -68.96 29.59 14.36
C LEU A 3 -69.34 28.86 13.04
N THR A 4 -69.55 27.54 13.13
CA THR A 4 -70.34 26.65 12.22
C THR A 4 -69.58 26.11 10.96
N TYR A 5 -69.87 24.92 10.40
CA TYR A 5 -70.69 23.77 10.85
C TYR A 5 -70.16 22.42 10.29
N SER A 6 -70.95 21.34 10.41
CA SER A 6 -70.61 19.94 10.10
C SER A 6 -71.36 19.31 8.89
N ASP A 7 -70.83 18.18 8.42
CA ASP A 7 -71.49 17.04 7.70
C ASP A 7 -71.93 17.20 6.22
N GLY A 8 -72.21 16.06 5.55
CA GLY A 8 -73.35 16.02 4.63
C GLY A 8 -73.16 15.48 3.20
N ARG A 9 -72.72 14.22 3.02
CA ARG A 9 -72.87 13.36 1.81
C ARG A 9 -73.68 13.91 0.60
N LYS A 10 -73.14 13.74 -0.63
CA LYS A 10 -73.71 12.82 -1.66
C LYS A 10 -72.75 12.56 -2.83
N ARG A 11 -72.99 11.46 -3.55
CA ARG A 11 -72.13 10.93 -4.63
C ARG A 11 -72.55 11.48 -5.99
N GLY A 12 -71.60 12.01 -6.77
CA GLY A 12 -71.78 12.27 -8.20
C GLY A 12 -71.56 11.00 -9.04
N GLY A 13 -72.40 10.76 -10.03
CA GLY A 13 -72.21 9.68 -11.02
C GLY A 13 -71.51 10.19 -12.27
N LEU A 14 -70.21 9.92 -12.42
CA LEU A 14 -69.42 10.32 -13.60
C LEU A 14 -68.35 9.29 -14.03
N PHE A 15 -68.27 8.14 -13.35
CA PHE A 15 -67.14 7.20 -13.43
C PHE A 15 -67.25 6.08 -14.49
N ARG A 16 -67.99 6.30 -15.59
CA ARG A 16 -68.20 5.27 -16.63
C ARG A 16 -67.97 5.70 -18.09
N LEU A 17 -67.61 6.96 -18.36
CA LEU A 17 -67.36 7.43 -19.74
C LEU A 17 -65.87 7.65 -20.07
N ALA A 18 -65.01 7.88 -19.08
CA ALA A 18 -63.58 8.15 -19.28
C ALA A 18 -62.74 6.92 -19.71
N LEU A 19 -63.30 5.70 -19.60
CA LEU A 19 -62.57 4.43 -19.76
C LEU A 19 -62.58 3.84 -21.18
N LEU A 20 -63.29 4.46 -22.13
CA LEU A 20 -63.49 3.92 -23.49
C LEU A 20 -62.76 4.68 -24.61
N VAL A 21 -62.23 5.88 -24.34
CA VAL A 21 -61.50 6.69 -25.35
C VAL A 21 -59.98 6.48 -25.28
N ALA A 22 -59.44 6.11 -24.12
CA ALA A 22 -58.00 5.86 -23.94
C ALA A 22 -57.49 4.56 -24.63
N GLY A 23 -58.39 3.70 -25.12
CA GLY A 23 -58.05 2.35 -25.60
C GLY A 23 -57.59 2.24 -27.06
N MET A 24 -57.59 3.32 -27.86
CA MET A 24 -57.36 3.24 -29.32
C MET A 24 -56.14 4.02 -29.86
N ILE A 25 -55.38 4.72 -29.02
CA ILE A 25 -54.21 5.52 -29.46
C ILE A 25 -52.85 4.85 -29.10
N LEU A 26 -52.85 3.82 -28.25
CA LEU A 26 -51.63 3.20 -27.71
C LEU A 26 -51.06 2.01 -28.51
N LEU A 27 -51.41 1.87 -29.80
CA LEU A 27 -51.02 0.71 -30.63
C LEU A 27 -49.79 0.90 -31.54
N LEU A 28 -49.07 2.03 -31.43
CA LEU A 28 -47.88 2.33 -32.25
C LEU A 28 -46.72 3.00 -31.46
N VAL A 29 -46.36 2.46 -30.30
CA VAL A 29 -45.03 2.73 -29.67
C VAL A 29 -44.49 1.44 -29.04
N ARG A 30 -43.35 0.94 -29.55
CA ARG A 30 -42.56 -0.13 -28.89
C ARG A 30 -41.53 0.50 -27.94
N PRO A 31 -41.26 -0.08 -26.75
CA PRO A 31 -40.23 0.40 -25.84
C PRO A 31 -38.86 -0.21 -26.18
N ALA A 32 -37.95 0.59 -26.72
CA ALA A 32 -36.56 0.17 -26.97
C ALA A 32 -35.75 0.09 -25.65
N CYS A 33 -36.03 -0.92 -24.78
CA CYS A 33 -35.54 -0.96 -23.38
C CYS A 33 -35.12 -2.36 -22.77
N ALA A 34 -34.24 -3.18 -23.40
CA ALA A 34 -33.29 -4.05 -22.65
C ALA A 34 -31.77 -4.04 -23.09
N GLY A 35 -31.45 -4.42 -24.32
CA GLY A 35 -30.10 -4.83 -24.79
C GLY A 35 -29.03 -3.77 -25.11
N GLU A 36 -29.29 -2.48 -24.91
CA GLU A 36 -28.33 -1.37 -25.14
C GLU A 36 -27.09 -1.52 -24.23
N ASN A 37 -27.25 -2.09 -23.02
CA ASN A 37 -26.10 -2.52 -22.22
C ASN A 37 -25.37 -3.71 -22.84
N GLN A 38 -26.08 -4.68 -23.41
CA GLN A 38 -25.43 -5.86 -24.01
C GLN A 38 -24.53 -5.44 -25.16
N ALA A 39 -24.96 -4.46 -25.97
CA ALA A 39 -24.13 -3.80 -26.96
C ALA A 39 -22.96 -3.02 -26.34
N THR A 40 -23.18 -2.32 -25.22
CA THR A 40 -22.11 -1.65 -24.45
C THR A 40 -21.04 -2.64 -23.94
N ILE A 41 -21.46 -3.80 -23.43
CA ILE A 41 -20.57 -4.89 -22.99
C ILE A 41 -19.84 -5.47 -24.20
N ALA A 42 -20.57 -5.78 -25.28
CA ALA A 42 -20.02 -6.35 -26.51
C ALA A 42 -18.97 -5.43 -27.16
N ALA A 43 -19.20 -4.12 -27.13
CA ALA A 43 -18.22 -3.12 -27.52
C ALA A 43 -16.98 -3.17 -26.60
N PHE A 44 -17.16 -3.15 -25.28
CA PHE A 44 -16.04 -3.19 -24.33
C PHE A 44 -15.26 -4.51 -24.31
N GLU A 45 -15.90 -5.67 -24.45
CA GLU A 45 -15.20 -6.97 -24.48
C GLU A 45 -14.50 -7.20 -25.82
N ALA A 46 -15.06 -6.74 -26.95
CA ALA A 46 -14.35 -6.75 -28.23
C ALA A 46 -13.11 -5.85 -28.15
N LEU A 47 -13.30 -4.58 -27.75
CA LEU A 47 -12.24 -3.60 -27.54
C LEU A 47 -11.12 -4.13 -26.63
N LEU A 48 -11.46 -4.60 -25.43
CA LEU A 48 -10.49 -5.10 -24.44
C LEU A 48 -9.97 -6.52 -24.75
N SER A 49 -10.47 -7.20 -25.79
CA SER A 49 -9.89 -8.46 -26.29
C SER A 49 -8.76 -8.26 -27.29
N LEU A 50 -8.61 -7.05 -27.85
CA LEU A 50 -7.52 -6.75 -28.79
C LEU A 50 -6.17 -6.61 -28.04
N PRO A 51 -5.10 -7.30 -28.49
CA PRO A 51 -3.81 -7.30 -27.78
C PRO A 51 -3.23 -5.91 -27.51
N GLN A 52 -3.41 -4.97 -28.44
CA GLN A 52 -2.93 -3.58 -28.36
C GLN A 52 -3.59 -2.74 -27.25
N ILE A 53 -4.67 -3.22 -26.63
CA ILE A 53 -5.36 -2.52 -25.52
C ILE A 53 -5.05 -3.17 -24.16
N GLN A 54 -4.56 -4.41 -24.13
CA GLN A 54 -4.29 -5.13 -22.88
C GLN A 54 -2.95 -4.68 -22.24
N PRO A 55 -2.91 -4.33 -20.95
CA PRO A 55 -1.66 -3.95 -20.28
C PRO A 55 -0.69 -5.14 -20.19
N PRO A 56 0.60 -5.00 -20.59
CA PRO A 56 1.56 -6.12 -20.72
C PRO A 56 1.82 -6.97 -19.46
N GLU A 57 1.51 -6.47 -18.27
CA GLU A 57 1.74 -7.15 -16.98
C GLU A 57 0.45 -7.46 -16.20
N SER A 58 -0.74 -7.28 -16.80
CA SER A 58 -2.01 -7.39 -16.08
C SER A 58 -2.77 -8.71 -16.31
N GLY A 59 -3.35 -9.26 -15.25
CA GLY A 59 -4.26 -10.42 -15.31
C GLY A 59 -5.70 -10.07 -15.74
N TRP A 60 -5.87 -9.23 -16.76
CA TRP A 60 -7.19 -8.85 -17.28
C TRP A 60 -7.72 -9.93 -18.25
N GLU A 61 -8.29 -11.01 -17.72
CA GLU A 61 -8.92 -12.07 -18.54
C GLU A 61 -10.21 -11.59 -19.22
N HIS A 62 -10.06 -10.95 -20.38
CA HIS A 62 -11.15 -10.66 -21.30
C HIS A 62 -11.38 -11.81 -22.28
N ARG A 63 -12.63 -11.97 -22.73
CA ARG A 63 -12.98 -12.90 -23.81
C ARG A 63 -13.72 -12.14 -24.90
N ALA A 64 -13.16 -12.17 -26.10
CA ALA A 64 -13.82 -11.70 -27.31
C ALA A 64 -15.26 -12.24 -27.39
N PRO A 65 -16.25 -11.41 -27.75
CA PRO A 65 -17.60 -11.89 -28.05
C PRO A 65 -17.56 -13.03 -29.08
N PRO A 66 -18.37 -14.09 -28.97
CA PRO A 66 -18.28 -15.27 -29.86
C PRO A 66 -18.50 -14.98 -31.37
N GLU A 67 -19.09 -13.82 -31.68
CA GLU A 67 -19.37 -13.33 -33.04
C GLU A 67 -18.37 -12.26 -33.49
N PHE A 68 -17.52 -11.74 -32.58
CA PHE A 68 -16.40 -10.86 -32.90
C PHE A 68 -15.15 -11.71 -33.20
N VAL A 69 -14.95 -12.00 -34.49
CA VAL A 69 -13.83 -12.82 -34.98
C VAL A 69 -12.86 -11.95 -35.75
N VAL A 70 -11.59 -12.00 -35.34
CA VAL A 70 -10.46 -11.29 -35.98
C VAL A 70 -9.55 -12.34 -36.62
N ASP A 71 -9.39 -12.31 -37.94
CA ASP A 71 -8.73 -13.37 -38.73
C ASP A 71 -7.65 -12.86 -39.72
N GLY A 72 -7.11 -11.65 -39.52
CA GLY A 72 -6.18 -11.02 -40.46
C GLY A 72 -5.20 -10.01 -39.83
N SER A 73 -5.07 -8.85 -40.48
CA SER A 73 -4.22 -7.72 -40.08
C SER A 73 -5.00 -6.41 -39.83
N ASP A 74 -6.30 -6.42 -40.10
CA ASP A 74 -7.15 -5.22 -40.21
C ASP A 74 -8.14 -5.15 -39.02
N ASP A 75 -7.66 -5.56 -37.84
CA ASP A 75 -8.41 -5.73 -36.59
C ASP A 75 -9.24 -4.49 -36.20
N GLU A 76 -8.73 -3.29 -36.53
CA GLU A 76 -9.41 -2.01 -36.25
C GLU A 76 -10.63 -1.79 -37.17
N ALA A 77 -10.61 -2.27 -38.42
CA ALA A 77 -11.78 -2.21 -39.30
C ALA A 77 -12.90 -3.15 -38.81
N VAL A 78 -12.54 -4.35 -38.37
CA VAL A 78 -13.48 -5.31 -37.77
C VAL A 78 -14.05 -4.75 -36.45
N LEU A 79 -13.23 -4.07 -35.64
CA LEU A 79 -13.69 -3.35 -34.45
C LEU A 79 -14.65 -2.21 -34.81
N LEU A 80 -14.36 -1.42 -35.86
CA LEU A 80 -15.22 -0.30 -36.27
C LEU A 80 -16.59 -0.77 -36.78
N ASP A 81 -16.64 -1.79 -37.63
CA ASP A 81 -17.91 -2.39 -38.07
C ASP A 81 -18.70 -2.96 -36.88
N TRP A 82 -18.02 -3.66 -35.96
CA TRP A 82 -18.62 -4.18 -34.74
C TRP A 82 -19.14 -3.07 -33.83
N LEU A 83 -18.39 -2.00 -33.63
CA LEU A 83 -18.80 -0.83 -32.84
C LEU A 83 -19.96 -0.07 -33.50
N GLU A 84 -20.03 0.00 -34.84
CA GLU A 84 -21.17 0.59 -35.52
C GLU A 84 -22.43 -0.27 -35.39
N GLU A 85 -22.33 -1.59 -35.46
CA GLU A 85 -23.43 -2.49 -35.10
C GLU A 85 -23.83 -2.35 -33.63
N GLN A 86 -22.86 -2.39 -32.71
CA GLN A 86 -23.14 -2.21 -31.28
C GLN A 86 -23.79 -0.85 -31.01
N LYS A 87 -23.41 0.24 -31.71
CA LYS A 87 -24.07 1.54 -31.57
C LYS A 87 -25.47 1.58 -32.19
N LYS A 88 -25.73 0.86 -33.30
CA LYS A 88 -27.10 0.67 -33.82
C LYS A 88 -27.98 -0.13 -32.84
N LEU A 89 -27.38 -1.06 -32.10
CA LEU A 89 -27.99 -1.79 -30.98
C LEU A 89 -27.97 -0.97 -29.66
N GLY A 90 -27.26 0.16 -29.65
CA GLY A 90 -27.34 1.25 -28.67
C GLY A 90 -26.16 1.42 -27.69
N ALA A 91 -24.97 0.88 -27.95
CA ALA A 91 -23.82 0.94 -27.03
C ALA A 91 -23.50 2.35 -26.45
N ASP A 92 -23.31 2.41 -25.13
CA ASP A 92 -22.88 3.61 -24.40
C ASP A 92 -21.36 3.82 -24.54
N LEU A 93 -20.98 4.67 -25.50
CA LEU A 93 -19.58 5.05 -25.74
C LEU A 93 -18.95 5.79 -24.52
N ASN A 94 -19.77 6.21 -23.56
CA ASN A 94 -19.41 6.96 -22.35
C ASN A 94 -19.51 6.18 -21.04
N ALA A 95 -19.84 4.88 -21.11
CA ALA A 95 -19.74 3.98 -19.97
C ALA A 95 -18.27 3.81 -19.56
N MET A 96 -18.02 3.60 -18.26
CA MET A 96 -16.67 3.48 -17.69
C MET A 96 -16.37 2.05 -17.27
N ARG A 97 -15.13 1.62 -17.52
CA ARG A 97 -14.58 0.30 -17.14
C ARG A 97 -13.06 0.43 -16.98
N HIS A 98 -12.46 -0.26 -16.01
CA HIS A 98 -11.00 -0.25 -15.76
C HIS A 98 -10.36 1.17 -15.82
N GLY A 99 -10.95 2.12 -15.08
CA GLY A 99 -10.42 3.48 -14.96
C GLY A 99 -10.78 4.49 -16.05
N GLY A 100 -11.45 4.10 -17.15
CA GLY A 100 -11.78 5.02 -18.25
C GLY A 100 -12.98 4.62 -19.10
N THR A 101 -13.37 5.49 -20.05
CA THR A 101 -14.34 5.14 -21.11
C THR A 101 -13.65 4.44 -22.29
N MET A 102 -14.42 3.94 -23.28
CA MET A 102 -13.84 3.39 -24.51
C MET A 102 -12.82 4.36 -25.16
N LEU A 103 -13.16 5.66 -25.18
CA LEU A 103 -12.28 6.72 -25.69
C LEU A 103 -10.92 6.76 -24.96
N HIS A 104 -10.89 6.59 -23.64
CA HIS A 104 -9.65 6.59 -22.86
C HIS A 104 -8.77 5.36 -23.19
N HIS A 105 -9.38 4.21 -23.46
CA HIS A 105 -8.66 2.99 -23.82
C HIS A 105 -8.09 3.04 -25.25
N VAL A 106 -8.84 3.56 -26.23
CA VAL A 106 -8.30 3.73 -27.60
C VAL A 106 -7.21 4.80 -27.68
N ILE A 107 -7.29 5.86 -26.87
CA ILE A 107 -6.19 6.84 -26.76
C ILE A 107 -4.93 6.16 -26.19
N ARG A 108 -5.06 5.34 -25.14
CA ARG A 108 -3.94 4.59 -24.58
C ARG A 108 -3.31 3.61 -25.59
N ALA A 109 -4.11 3.01 -26.46
CA ALA A 109 -3.69 2.06 -27.49
C ALA A 109 -3.24 2.70 -28.82
N GLY A 110 -3.48 4.01 -29.00
CA GLY A 110 -3.19 4.74 -30.24
C GLY A 110 -4.07 4.40 -31.44
N MET A 111 -5.29 3.92 -31.20
CA MET A 111 -6.25 3.54 -32.24
C MET A 111 -7.00 4.78 -32.75
N VAL A 112 -6.37 5.46 -33.72
CA VAL A 112 -6.78 6.79 -34.22
C VAL A 112 -8.14 6.76 -34.90
N ASP A 113 -8.41 5.78 -35.76
CA ASP A 113 -9.64 5.73 -36.52
C ASP A 113 -10.83 5.37 -35.61
N THR A 114 -10.61 4.48 -34.64
CA THR A 114 -11.57 4.19 -33.57
C THR A 114 -11.82 5.41 -32.68
N ALA A 115 -10.79 6.16 -32.31
CA ALA A 115 -10.96 7.39 -31.51
C ALA A 115 -11.72 8.48 -32.28
N THR A 116 -11.44 8.64 -33.58
CA THR A 116 -12.17 9.53 -34.49
C THR A 116 -13.64 9.14 -34.55
N TRP A 117 -13.90 7.86 -34.82
CA TRP A 117 -15.24 7.32 -34.92
C TRP A 117 -16.00 7.48 -33.60
N LEU A 118 -15.40 7.17 -32.45
CA LEU A 118 -16.04 7.32 -31.13
C LEU A 118 -16.47 8.77 -30.87
N LEU A 119 -15.61 9.75 -31.17
CA LEU A 119 -15.92 11.18 -31.01
C LEU A 119 -17.07 11.61 -31.92
N ASP A 120 -16.98 11.34 -33.23
CA ASP A 120 -18.05 11.66 -34.21
C ASP A 120 -19.38 10.96 -33.87
N ASN A 121 -19.31 9.83 -33.16
CA ASN A 121 -20.47 9.05 -32.76
C ASN A 121 -21.05 9.40 -31.38
N GLY A 122 -20.44 10.33 -30.62
CA GLY A 122 -20.99 10.86 -29.37
C GLY A 122 -20.25 10.47 -28.09
N ALA A 123 -18.99 10.02 -28.18
CA ALA A 123 -18.12 9.94 -27.02
C ALA A 123 -17.79 11.36 -26.48
N ASP A 124 -17.93 11.52 -25.17
CA ASP A 124 -17.72 12.76 -24.43
C ASP A 124 -16.26 12.82 -23.92
N PRO A 125 -15.40 13.68 -24.51
CA PRO A 125 -14.02 13.84 -24.06
C PRO A 125 -13.90 14.56 -22.70
N LEU A 126 -15.01 15.12 -22.17
CA LEU A 126 -15.05 15.79 -20.87
C LEU A 126 -15.32 14.80 -19.71
N LYS A 127 -15.58 13.53 -20.02
CA LYS A 127 -15.90 12.49 -19.05
C LYS A 127 -14.68 12.11 -18.21
N GLU A 128 -14.67 12.50 -16.93
CA GLU A 128 -13.57 12.20 -16.01
C GLU A 128 -13.38 10.68 -15.79
N GLY A 129 -12.22 10.16 -16.19
CA GLY A 129 -11.67 8.86 -15.76
C GLY A 129 -10.57 9.05 -14.71
N GLU A 130 -9.63 8.09 -14.63
CA GLU A 130 -8.38 8.21 -13.84
C GLU A 130 -7.44 9.29 -14.38
N TYR A 131 -7.55 9.60 -15.68
CA TYR A 131 -6.80 10.62 -16.42
C TYR A 131 -7.75 11.34 -17.37
N ASP A 132 -7.40 12.54 -17.83
CA ASP A 132 -8.19 13.27 -18.83
C ASP A 132 -7.95 12.74 -20.25
N ALA A 133 -8.96 12.77 -21.13
CA ALA A 133 -8.77 12.40 -22.54
C ALA A 133 -7.70 13.27 -23.24
N LEU A 134 -7.63 14.57 -22.93
CA LEU A 134 -6.62 15.48 -23.48
C LEU A 134 -5.22 15.23 -22.89
N GLU A 135 -5.15 14.81 -21.63
CA GLU A 135 -3.92 14.43 -20.92
C GLU A 135 -3.35 13.11 -21.48
N LEU A 136 -4.19 12.09 -21.65
CA LEU A 136 -3.81 10.80 -22.23
C LEU A 136 -3.25 10.95 -23.65
N ALA A 137 -3.87 11.81 -24.49
CA ALA A 137 -3.40 12.04 -25.86
C ALA A 137 -2.03 12.73 -25.93
N LEU A 138 -1.55 13.30 -24.82
CA LEU A 138 -0.19 13.85 -24.68
C LEU A 138 0.76 12.80 -24.08
N ILE A 139 0.38 12.15 -22.98
CA ILE A 139 1.18 11.10 -22.31
C ILE A 139 1.52 9.95 -23.27
N TYR A 140 0.56 9.51 -24.08
CA TYR A 140 0.73 8.43 -25.06
C TYR A 140 1.11 8.94 -26.47
N GLN A 141 1.47 10.22 -26.61
CA GLN A 141 1.95 10.85 -27.85
C GLN A 141 1.02 10.68 -29.08
N GLN A 142 -0.31 10.74 -28.84
CA GLN A 142 -1.33 10.52 -29.87
C GLN A 142 -1.70 11.81 -30.60
N ASP A 143 -0.82 12.24 -31.50
CA ASP A 143 -0.96 13.50 -32.25
C ASP A 143 -2.29 13.64 -32.99
N ALA A 144 -2.69 12.64 -33.77
CA ALA A 144 -3.94 12.70 -34.53
C ALA A 144 -5.19 12.76 -33.63
N VAL A 145 -5.20 12.05 -32.50
CA VAL A 145 -6.33 12.06 -31.57
C VAL A 145 -6.39 13.35 -30.76
N PHE A 146 -5.24 13.91 -30.37
CA PHE A 146 -5.16 15.25 -29.77
C PHE A 146 -5.76 16.31 -30.71
N ASP A 147 -5.40 16.28 -31.99
CA ASP A 147 -5.88 17.21 -33.02
C ASP A 147 -7.41 17.16 -33.22
N LEU A 148 -8.04 16.02 -32.91
CA LEU A 148 -9.49 15.85 -32.89
C LEU A 148 -10.08 16.37 -31.58
N LEU A 149 -9.49 16.03 -30.43
CA LEU A 149 -9.96 16.42 -29.10
C LEU A 149 -10.01 17.95 -28.91
N VAL A 150 -8.98 18.68 -29.37
CA VAL A 150 -8.96 20.16 -29.25
C VAL A 150 -10.06 20.87 -30.06
N ARG A 151 -10.67 20.18 -31.03
CA ARG A 151 -11.79 20.70 -31.83
C ARG A 151 -13.15 20.45 -31.17
N GLN A 152 -13.22 19.64 -30.12
CA GLN A 152 -14.47 19.27 -29.46
C GLN A 152 -14.96 20.36 -28.48
N PRO A 153 -16.29 20.62 -28.41
CA PRO A 153 -16.85 21.64 -27.53
C PRO A 153 -16.46 21.43 -26.05
N GLY A 154 -16.00 22.49 -25.38
CA GLY A 154 -15.71 22.48 -23.95
C GLY A 154 -14.37 21.85 -23.52
N VAL A 155 -13.66 21.15 -24.42
CA VAL A 155 -12.32 20.59 -24.09
C VAL A 155 -11.34 21.70 -23.74
N LEU A 156 -11.46 22.86 -24.39
CA LEU A 156 -10.64 24.05 -24.21
C LEU A 156 -11.23 25.09 -23.22
N ASP A 157 -11.91 24.68 -22.15
CA ASP A 157 -12.22 25.62 -21.04
C ASP A 157 -11.01 25.79 -20.11
N ALA A 158 -10.48 27.01 -20.01
CA ALA A 158 -9.36 27.36 -19.13
C ALA A 158 -9.60 27.06 -17.63
N HIS A 159 -10.86 26.87 -17.18
CA HIS A 159 -11.17 26.50 -15.79
C HIS A 159 -11.20 24.98 -15.57
N ARG A 160 -11.14 24.17 -16.64
CA ARG A 160 -11.21 22.70 -16.60
C ARG A 160 -9.98 22.11 -15.91
N SER A 161 -10.18 21.03 -15.16
CA SER A 161 -9.13 20.17 -14.59
C SER A 161 -8.22 19.62 -15.70
N GLY A 162 -8.80 18.99 -16.71
CA GLY A 162 -8.10 18.41 -17.85
C GLY A 162 -7.19 19.35 -18.65
N VAL A 163 -7.55 20.63 -18.80
CA VAL A 163 -6.66 21.61 -19.48
C VAL A 163 -5.42 21.86 -18.62
N TYR A 164 -5.57 21.97 -17.30
CA TYR A 164 -4.41 22.06 -16.40
C TYR A 164 -3.55 20.79 -16.42
N GLN A 165 -4.18 19.60 -16.41
CA GLN A 165 -3.45 18.33 -16.50
C GLN A 165 -2.68 18.19 -17.82
N ALA A 166 -3.26 18.60 -18.95
CA ALA A 166 -2.58 18.65 -20.25
C ALA A 166 -1.37 19.60 -20.26
N TRP A 167 -1.46 20.77 -19.64
CA TRP A 167 -0.30 21.67 -19.46
C TRP A 167 0.74 21.10 -18.49
N ARG A 168 0.32 20.36 -17.46
CA ARG A 168 1.22 19.72 -16.48
C ARG A 168 1.97 18.52 -17.07
N SER A 169 1.32 17.69 -17.89
CA SER A 169 1.96 16.49 -18.47
C SER A 169 3.13 16.86 -19.39
N VAL A 170 2.97 17.88 -20.24
CA VAL A 170 4.06 18.38 -21.10
C VAL A 170 5.19 19.08 -20.34
N LEU A 171 4.93 19.59 -19.11
CA LEU A 171 5.98 20.08 -18.22
C LEU A 171 6.78 18.96 -17.55
N ALA A 172 6.14 17.83 -17.26
CA ALA A 172 6.80 16.66 -16.68
C ALA A 172 7.69 15.93 -17.69
N ASP A 173 7.24 15.81 -18.95
CA ASP A 173 7.96 15.17 -20.06
C ASP A 173 9.23 15.93 -20.50
N LYS A 174 9.39 17.20 -20.07
CA LYS A 174 10.47 18.12 -20.50
C LYS A 174 10.57 18.34 -22.02
N SER A 175 9.63 17.84 -22.82
CA SER A 175 9.61 17.98 -24.26
C SER A 175 9.05 19.33 -24.71
N ASP A 176 9.90 20.08 -25.40
CA ASP A 176 9.58 21.37 -26.00
C ASP A 176 8.51 21.24 -27.11
N ASP A 177 8.35 20.04 -27.70
CA ASP A 177 7.37 19.78 -28.77
C ASP A 177 5.94 19.61 -28.24
N GLY A 178 5.75 19.02 -27.05
CA GLY A 178 4.45 18.99 -26.38
C GLY A 178 3.92 20.40 -26.07
N LEU A 179 4.80 21.31 -25.65
CA LEU A 179 4.48 22.72 -25.43
C LEU A 179 4.18 23.46 -26.75
N LYS A 180 4.95 23.23 -27.82
CA LYS A 180 4.64 23.77 -29.16
C LYS A 180 3.27 23.30 -29.64
N LYS A 181 2.93 22.02 -29.43
CA LYS A 181 1.65 21.40 -29.81
C LYS A 181 0.46 22.06 -29.08
N LEU A 182 0.53 22.25 -27.76
CA LEU A 182 -0.49 23.01 -27.01
C LEU A 182 -0.67 24.44 -27.53
N ILE A 183 0.43 25.16 -27.79
CA ILE A 183 0.40 26.55 -28.25
C ILE A 183 -0.17 26.65 -29.68
N THR A 184 0.19 25.73 -30.58
CA THR A 184 -0.24 25.71 -31.99
C THR A 184 -1.71 25.31 -32.13
N ALA A 185 -2.22 24.43 -31.27
CA ALA A 185 -3.63 24.05 -31.20
C ALA A 185 -4.50 25.05 -30.43
N ASP A 186 -3.96 26.24 -30.13
CA ASP A 186 -4.62 27.32 -29.40
C ASP A 186 -5.19 26.93 -28.01
N VAL A 187 -4.66 25.88 -27.38
CA VAL A 187 -5.07 25.46 -26.03
C VAL A 187 -4.84 26.61 -25.03
N PRO A 188 -5.86 27.04 -24.27
CA PRO A 188 -5.73 28.20 -23.40
C PRO A 188 -4.90 27.90 -22.17
N VAL A 189 -4.23 28.91 -21.64
CA VAL A 189 -3.54 28.82 -20.35
C VAL A 189 -4.57 28.76 -19.22
N PRO A 190 -4.49 27.80 -18.28
CA PRO A 190 -5.44 27.64 -17.19
C PRO A 190 -5.70 28.91 -16.39
N ALA A 191 -6.93 29.04 -15.91
CA ALA A 191 -7.46 30.18 -15.17
C ALA A 191 -7.63 29.88 -13.66
N GLY A 192 -7.97 30.92 -12.88
CA GLY A 192 -8.32 30.78 -11.46
C GLY A 192 -7.28 30.05 -10.60
N LYS A 193 -7.72 29.04 -9.84
CA LYS A 193 -6.84 28.19 -9.01
C LYS A 193 -5.82 27.43 -9.88
N ASN A 194 -6.25 26.93 -11.03
CA ASN A 194 -5.43 26.11 -11.93
C ASN A 194 -4.27 26.92 -12.53
N ARG A 195 -4.48 28.22 -12.80
CA ARG A 195 -3.40 29.15 -13.17
C ARG A 195 -2.26 29.18 -12.16
N LYS A 196 -2.58 29.17 -10.86
CA LYS A 196 -1.58 29.19 -9.80
C LYS A 196 -0.84 27.84 -9.72
N LEU A 197 -1.58 26.73 -9.77
CA LEU A 197 -0.97 25.39 -9.78
C LEU A 197 0.02 25.26 -10.95
N LEU A 198 -0.39 25.65 -12.17
CA LEU A 198 0.51 25.61 -13.33
C LEU A 198 1.72 26.54 -13.19
N PHE A 199 1.59 27.66 -12.48
CA PHE A 199 2.73 28.56 -12.21
C PHE A 199 3.72 27.94 -11.21
N ASP A 200 3.22 27.29 -10.16
CA ASP A 200 4.04 26.54 -9.20
C ASP A 200 4.70 25.32 -9.89
N ASP A 201 3.98 24.60 -10.77
CA ASP A 201 4.50 23.49 -11.59
C ASP A 201 5.54 23.95 -12.64
N ALA A 202 5.29 25.08 -13.33
CA ALA A 202 6.23 25.64 -14.30
C ALA A 202 7.51 26.15 -13.62
N LEU A 203 7.42 26.71 -12.41
CA LEU A 203 8.56 27.04 -11.56
C LEU A 203 9.35 25.80 -11.13
N ALA A 204 8.68 24.67 -10.88
CA ALA A 204 9.33 23.40 -10.57
C ALA A 204 10.05 22.81 -11.81
N ALA A 205 9.40 22.83 -12.98
CA ALA A 205 9.96 22.35 -14.24
C ALA A 205 11.00 23.31 -14.87
N GLY A 206 11.09 24.55 -14.39
CA GLY A 206 11.97 25.58 -14.95
C GLY A 206 11.51 26.15 -16.30
N ASN A 207 10.23 26.03 -16.67
CA ASN A 207 9.75 26.45 -17.99
C ASN A 207 9.50 27.96 -18.09
N VAL A 208 10.52 28.71 -18.47
CA VAL A 208 10.50 30.17 -18.30
C VAL A 208 9.63 30.92 -19.29
N ARG A 209 9.44 30.40 -20.50
CA ARG A 209 8.48 30.96 -21.46
C ARG A 209 7.05 30.95 -20.87
N LEU A 210 6.67 29.86 -20.21
CA LEU A 210 5.37 29.74 -19.54
C LEU A 210 5.30 30.55 -18.25
N ILE A 211 6.35 30.58 -17.42
CA ILE A 211 6.43 31.45 -16.22
C ILE A 211 6.26 32.92 -16.60
N ARG A 212 6.93 33.39 -17.66
CA ARG A 212 6.83 34.77 -18.16
C ARG A 212 5.40 35.12 -18.55
N ALA A 213 4.73 34.23 -19.28
CA ALA A 213 3.33 34.39 -19.69
C ALA A 213 2.38 34.39 -18.47
N LEU A 214 2.55 33.45 -17.54
CA LEU A 214 1.72 33.31 -16.34
C LEU A 214 1.80 34.50 -15.36
N LEU A 215 2.78 35.40 -15.51
CA LEU A 215 2.89 36.66 -14.76
C LEU A 215 2.13 37.84 -15.39
N GLU A 216 1.67 37.72 -16.64
CA GLU A 216 1.04 38.81 -17.40
C GLU A 216 -0.49 38.81 -17.27
N GLU A 217 -1.15 39.95 -17.47
CA GLU A 217 -2.62 40.02 -17.37
C GLU A 217 -3.32 39.06 -18.35
N ASN A 218 -2.79 38.96 -19.57
CA ASN A 218 -3.23 38.03 -20.61
C ASN A 218 -2.10 37.03 -20.96
N PRO A 219 -2.03 35.85 -20.30
CA PRO A 219 -0.95 34.88 -20.51
C PRO A 219 -0.97 34.30 -21.92
N ASP A 220 -2.16 34.03 -22.47
CA ASP A 220 -2.32 33.43 -23.79
C ASP A 220 -1.74 34.27 -24.92
N ARG A 221 -1.92 35.59 -24.84
CA ARG A 221 -1.31 36.56 -25.75
C ARG A 221 0.21 36.55 -25.65
N GLU A 222 0.75 36.59 -24.45
CA GLU A 222 2.21 36.70 -24.24
C GLU A 222 2.96 35.37 -24.44
N LEU A 223 2.25 34.24 -24.43
CA LEU A 223 2.79 32.93 -24.81
C LEU A 223 2.84 32.74 -26.34
N ARG A 224 1.86 33.28 -27.06
CA ARG A 224 1.74 33.29 -28.54
C ARG A 224 2.44 34.49 -29.20
N ALA A 225 2.90 35.46 -28.41
CA ALA A 225 3.72 36.56 -28.87
C ALA A 225 5.05 36.08 -29.47
N ARG A 226 5.76 36.99 -30.15
CA ARG A 226 7.01 36.70 -30.86
C ARG A 226 8.01 36.02 -29.92
N VAL A 227 8.52 34.86 -30.34
CA VAL A 227 9.50 34.09 -29.57
C VAL A 227 10.78 34.90 -29.41
N HIS A 228 11.12 35.19 -28.16
CA HIS A 228 12.39 35.81 -27.76
C HIS A 228 13.50 34.76 -27.76
N ALA A 229 14.76 35.19 -27.65
CA ALA A 229 15.81 34.24 -27.29
C ALA A 229 15.53 33.72 -25.86
N MET A 230 15.70 32.42 -25.61
CA MET A 230 15.42 31.83 -24.29
C MET A 230 16.22 32.51 -23.16
N ASP A 231 17.40 33.05 -23.50
CA ASP A 231 18.25 33.85 -22.59
C ASP A 231 17.66 35.22 -22.23
N GLU A 232 16.88 35.84 -23.12
CA GLU A 232 16.09 37.04 -22.81
C GLU A 232 14.88 36.68 -21.93
N ASP A 233 14.22 35.55 -22.18
CA ASP A 233 13.09 35.08 -21.35
C ASP A 233 13.53 34.79 -19.90
N PHE A 234 14.71 34.19 -19.71
CA PHE A 234 15.34 34.06 -18.40
C PHE A 234 15.50 35.41 -17.69
N GLU A 235 16.05 36.43 -18.37
CA GLU A 235 16.26 37.76 -17.79
C GLU A 235 14.97 38.53 -17.51
N ILE A 236 13.96 38.43 -18.39
CA ILE A 236 12.67 39.11 -18.24
C ILE A 236 11.83 38.48 -17.12
N ALA A 237 11.76 37.15 -17.05
CA ALA A 237 11.01 36.47 -16.00
C ALA A 237 11.62 36.68 -14.62
N ASP A 238 12.96 36.60 -14.50
CA ASP A 238 13.63 36.85 -13.22
C ASP A 238 13.32 38.24 -12.68
N GLN A 239 13.35 39.29 -13.49
CA GLN A 239 13.06 40.66 -13.05
C GLN A 239 11.63 40.84 -12.51
N ARG A 240 10.67 40.04 -12.99
CA ARG A 240 9.25 40.10 -12.62
C ARG A 240 8.89 39.28 -11.39
N LEU A 241 9.71 38.29 -11.04
CA LEU A 241 9.46 37.40 -9.90
C LEU A 241 9.83 38.05 -8.55
N PRO A 242 9.07 37.79 -7.47
CA PRO A 242 9.39 38.32 -6.13
C PRO A 242 10.66 37.68 -5.53
N LYS A 243 11.04 36.48 -5.99
CA LYS A 243 12.30 35.79 -5.67
C LYS A 243 13.08 35.54 -6.97
N PRO A 244 14.41 35.44 -6.92
CA PRO A 244 15.20 35.09 -8.10
C PRO A 244 14.90 33.67 -8.60
N ILE A 245 14.84 33.50 -9.92
CA ILE A 245 14.52 32.22 -10.58
C ILE A 245 15.71 31.25 -10.58
N PHE A 246 16.93 31.76 -10.40
CA PHE A 246 18.19 31.03 -10.58
C PHE A 246 18.25 29.69 -9.83
N LEU A 247 17.69 29.60 -8.61
CA LEU A 247 17.62 28.36 -7.83
C LEU A 247 16.78 27.26 -8.49
N SER A 248 15.63 27.62 -9.07
CA SER A 248 14.77 26.67 -9.79
C SER A 248 15.45 26.15 -11.05
N LEU A 249 16.13 27.04 -11.79
CA LEU A 249 16.77 26.69 -13.06
C LEU A 249 18.00 25.81 -12.85
N ILE A 250 18.88 26.17 -11.90
CA ILE A 250 20.08 25.37 -11.64
C ILE A 250 19.72 23.99 -11.09
N GLY A 251 18.66 23.88 -10.28
CA GLY A 251 18.19 22.59 -9.76
C GLY A 251 17.53 21.66 -10.79
N GLN A 252 17.34 22.13 -12.04
CA GLN A 252 16.81 21.35 -13.17
C GLN A 252 17.81 21.13 -14.32
N ALA A 253 19.01 21.71 -14.24
CA ALA A 253 20.05 21.55 -15.25
C ALA A 253 20.58 20.11 -15.27
N VAL A 254 20.86 19.57 -16.47
CA VAL A 254 21.34 18.20 -16.66
C VAL A 254 22.78 18.14 -17.17
N SER A 255 23.40 19.30 -17.43
CA SER A 255 24.76 19.44 -17.97
C SER A 255 25.52 20.63 -17.35
N VAL A 256 26.86 20.59 -17.39
CA VAL A 256 27.70 21.73 -16.98
C VAL A 256 27.48 22.93 -17.88
N GLU A 257 27.28 22.69 -19.18
CA GLU A 257 27.07 23.70 -20.20
C GLU A 257 25.81 24.55 -19.94
N GLU A 258 24.73 23.94 -19.45
CA GLU A 258 23.52 24.64 -19.01
C GLU A 258 23.75 25.47 -17.76
N VAL A 259 24.41 24.90 -16.74
CA VAL A 259 24.74 25.66 -15.51
C VAL A 259 25.64 26.85 -15.84
N ASP A 260 26.70 26.63 -16.61
CA ASP A 260 27.64 27.65 -17.08
C ASP A 260 26.92 28.75 -17.87
N ARG A 261 25.98 28.37 -18.76
CA ARG A 261 25.09 29.30 -19.46
C ARG A 261 24.26 30.13 -18.48
N LEU A 262 23.56 29.52 -17.52
CA LEU A 262 22.76 30.23 -16.51
C LEU A 262 23.61 31.26 -15.73
N PHE A 263 24.87 30.94 -15.42
CA PHE A 263 25.78 31.89 -14.78
C PHE A 263 26.19 33.09 -15.67
N ARG A 264 26.09 32.99 -17.01
CA ARG A 264 26.35 34.10 -17.95
C ARG A 264 25.18 35.08 -18.10
N LEU A 265 23.96 34.69 -17.70
CA LEU A 265 22.75 35.50 -17.81
C LEU A 265 22.63 36.57 -16.73
N ARG A 266 21.95 37.69 -17.00
CA ARG A 266 21.78 38.82 -16.05
C ARG A 266 20.65 38.61 -15.03
N ILE A 267 20.31 37.35 -14.76
CA ILE A 267 19.37 36.94 -13.70
C ILE A 267 19.96 37.14 -12.30
N ARG A 268 19.12 37.57 -11.35
CA ARG A 268 19.52 37.97 -10.00
C ARG A 268 20.10 36.80 -9.21
N ARG A 269 21.19 37.08 -8.49
CA ARG A 269 21.92 36.10 -7.65
C ARG A 269 22.32 36.76 -6.33
N PRO A 270 21.44 36.77 -5.31
CA PRO A 270 21.70 37.40 -4.02
C PRO A 270 22.64 36.55 -3.17
N TRP A 271 23.93 36.53 -3.53
CA TRP A 271 24.97 35.73 -2.86
C TRP A 271 25.16 36.03 -1.36
N SER A 272 24.64 37.15 -0.86
CA SER A 272 24.59 37.50 0.55
C SER A 272 23.47 36.80 1.34
N ASP A 273 22.50 36.18 0.67
CA ASP A 273 21.53 35.28 1.28
C ASP A 273 22.16 33.89 1.43
N ALA A 274 22.35 33.45 2.68
CA ALA A 274 22.94 32.15 2.99
C ALA A 274 22.08 30.98 2.49
N ALA A 275 20.75 31.11 2.44
CA ALA A 275 19.88 30.07 1.89
C ALA A 275 20.02 29.98 0.36
N PHE A 276 20.15 31.13 -0.32
CA PHE A 276 20.45 31.18 -1.75
C PHE A 276 21.80 30.54 -2.06
N ALA A 277 22.86 30.93 -1.35
CA ALA A 277 24.20 30.38 -1.54
C ALA A 277 24.23 28.86 -1.27
N THR A 278 23.63 28.40 -0.18
CA THR A 278 23.49 26.97 0.17
C THR A 278 22.76 26.19 -0.93
N GLY A 279 21.65 26.72 -1.44
CA GLY A 279 20.88 26.07 -2.50
C GLY A 279 21.65 25.98 -3.82
N VAL A 280 22.34 27.04 -4.24
CA VAL A 280 23.12 27.02 -5.50
C VAL A 280 24.28 26.04 -5.42
N VAL A 281 25.09 26.11 -4.36
CA VAL A 281 26.23 25.21 -4.17
C VAL A 281 25.76 23.75 -4.01
N GLY A 282 24.64 23.54 -3.33
CA GLY A 282 24.03 22.22 -3.16
C GLY A 282 23.64 21.55 -4.48
N ASN A 283 23.01 22.28 -5.42
CA ASN A 283 22.68 21.75 -6.73
C ASN A 283 23.95 21.45 -7.55
N VAL A 284 24.89 22.41 -7.68
CA VAL A 284 26.16 22.21 -8.41
C VAL A 284 26.90 20.94 -7.95
N LEU A 285 26.95 20.69 -6.63
CA LEU A 285 27.53 19.48 -6.08
C LEU A 285 26.71 18.23 -6.39
N ARG A 286 25.38 18.26 -6.20
CA ARG A 286 24.48 17.13 -6.47
C ARG A 286 24.57 16.67 -7.94
N ASP A 287 24.52 17.62 -8.87
CA ASP A 287 24.46 17.34 -10.31
C ASP A 287 25.82 16.85 -10.84
N SER A 288 26.91 17.29 -10.20
CA SER A 288 28.27 16.75 -10.40
C SER A 288 28.50 15.36 -9.78
N LEU A 289 27.48 14.78 -9.11
CA LEU A 289 27.56 13.50 -8.39
C LEU A 289 26.55 12.45 -8.88
N SER A 290 25.56 12.83 -9.70
CA SER A 290 24.55 11.94 -10.31
C SER A 290 24.81 11.63 -11.79
N SER A 291 25.67 12.42 -12.45
CA SER A 291 25.83 12.42 -13.91
C SER A 291 27.18 11.86 -14.37
N SER A 292 27.31 11.64 -15.69
CA SER A 292 28.57 11.28 -16.37
C SER A 292 29.49 12.47 -16.65
N ILE A 293 29.24 13.63 -16.04
CA ILE A 293 30.08 14.84 -16.12
C ILE A 293 31.54 14.51 -15.74
N ARG A 294 32.51 15.00 -16.51
CA ARG A 294 33.92 14.91 -16.09
C ARG A 294 34.13 15.84 -14.91
N LYS A 295 34.73 15.32 -13.84
CA LYS A 295 34.86 16.01 -12.55
C LYS A 295 35.68 17.31 -12.62
N SER A 296 36.47 17.48 -13.69
CA SER A 296 37.12 18.73 -14.08
C SER A 296 36.13 19.87 -14.32
N ASP A 297 34.94 19.56 -14.82
CA ASP A 297 34.01 20.52 -15.39
C ASP A 297 33.20 21.22 -14.27
N THR A 298 33.16 20.63 -13.07
CA THR A 298 32.69 21.31 -11.85
C THR A 298 33.60 22.47 -11.42
N TYR A 299 34.90 22.46 -11.76
CA TYR A 299 35.84 23.53 -11.35
C TYR A 299 35.45 24.87 -11.95
N THR A 300 35.09 24.90 -13.24
CA THR A 300 34.70 26.13 -13.95
C THR A 300 33.38 26.69 -13.41
N LEU A 301 32.49 25.84 -12.89
CA LEU A 301 31.29 26.28 -12.19
C LEU A 301 31.63 26.96 -10.85
N PHE A 302 32.56 26.40 -10.07
CA PHE A 302 33.02 27.04 -8.82
C PHE A 302 33.83 28.33 -9.06
N GLU A 303 34.45 28.55 -10.23
CA GLU A 303 35.02 29.85 -10.59
C GLU A 303 33.96 30.96 -10.71
N ARG A 304 32.69 30.60 -10.93
CA ARG A 304 31.58 31.54 -11.13
C ARG A 304 30.79 31.84 -9.84
N ILE A 305 31.11 31.16 -8.73
CA ILE A 305 30.52 31.39 -7.41
C ILE A 305 31.48 32.27 -6.58
N PRO A 306 31.03 33.38 -5.96
CA PRO A 306 31.88 34.17 -5.08
C PRO A 306 32.39 33.35 -3.89
N ALA A 307 33.69 33.42 -3.58
CA ALA A 307 34.31 32.61 -2.53
C ALA A 307 33.62 32.73 -1.16
N PHE A 308 33.17 33.93 -0.78
CA PHE A 308 32.43 34.14 0.48
C PHE A 308 31.09 33.40 0.51
N ALA A 309 30.41 33.24 -0.63
CA ALA A 309 29.14 32.55 -0.74
C ALA A 309 29.32 31.03 -0.70
N LEU A 310 30.40 30.52 -1.33
CA LEU A 310 30.79 29.12 -1.22
C LEU A 310 31.18 28.76 0.22
N GLN A 311 31.97 29.61 0.90
CA GLN A 311 32.28 29.47 2.33
C GLN A 311 31.01 29.50 3.20
N ALA A 312 30.08 30.43 2.93
CA ALA A 312 28.81 30.50 3.66
C ALA A 312 27.95 29.23 3.47
N ALA A 313 27.88 28.70 2.24
CA ALA A 313 27.18 27.44 1.94
C ALA A 313 27.80 26.23 2.64
N LEU A 314 29.13 26.19 2.75
CA LEU A 314 29.88 25.12 3.42
C LEU A 314 29.71 25.09 4.95
N ASN A 315 29.02 26.05 5.55
CA ASN A 315 28.56 25.98 6.94
C ASN A 315 27.33 25.07 7.12
N ASN A 316 26.64 24.69 6.03
CA ASN A 316 25.56 23.72 6.07
C ASN A 316 26.13 22.29 6.03
N GLU A 317 25.77 21.44 7.00
CA GLU A 317 26.36 20.09 7.12
C GLU A 317 26.06 19.17 5.90
N LEU A 318 24.90 19.32 5.24
CA LEU A 318 24.56 18.54 4.05
C LEU A 318 25.40 18.98 2.84
N VAL A 319 25.53 20.29 2.61
CA VAL A 319 26.40 20.83 1.54
C VAL A 319 27.86 20.45 1.79
N ARG A 320 28.32 20.50 3.06
CA ARG A 320 29.65 20.05 3.47
C ARG A 320 29.87 18.55 3.22
N SER A 321 28.84 17.72 3.41
CA SER A 321 28.88 16.28 3.08
C SER A 321 28.98 16.03 1.56
N MET A 322 28.21 16.77 0.75
CA MET A 322 28.28 16.67 -0.71
C MET A 322 29.61 17.20 -1.26
N TRP A 323 30.15 18.27 -0.67
CA TRP A 323 31.49 18.79 -0.97
C TRP A 323 32.56 17.75 -0.68
N TRP A 324 32.48 17.05 0.46
CA TRP A 324 33.40 15.94 0.76
C TRP A 324 33.29 14.80 -0.27
N ARG A 325 32.08 14.38 -0.66
CA ARG A 325 31.90 13.36 -1.70
C ARG A 325 32.52 13.81 -3.02
N TRP A 326 32.27 15.03 -3.49
CA TRP A 326 32.89 15.55 -4.71
C TRP A 326 34.42 15.59 -4.58
N LEU A 327 34.96 16.26 -3.56
CA LEU A 327 36.40 16.46 -3.35
C LEU A 327 37.19 15.15 -3.24
N SER A 328 36.63 14.14 -2.57
CA SER A 328 37.25 12.82 -2.42
C SER A 328 37.28 12.00 -3.72
N HIS A 329 36.46 12.33 -4.72
CA HIS A 329 36.46 11.64 -6.02
C HIS A 329 37.43 12.26 -7.04
N LEU A 330 38.15 13.34 -6.69
CA LEU A 330 39.06 14.06 -7.58
C LEU A 330 40.49 13.51 -7.53
N PRO A 331 41.25 13.58 -8.64
CA PRO A 331 42.70 13.33 -8.63
C PRO A 331 43.42 14.20 -7.60
N ALA A 332 44.51 13.69 -7.02
CA ALA A 332 45.27 14.39 -5.97
C ALA A 332 45.77 15.80 -6.37
N SER A 333 46.21 15.99 -7.62
CA SER A 333 46.60 17.30 -8.17
C SER A 333 45.47 18.32 -8.09
N ASP A 334 44.27 17.87 -8.42
CA ASP A 334 43.11 18.71 -8.62
C ASP A 334 42.52 19.04 -7.25
N ARG A 335 42.41 18.05 -6.36
CA ARG A 335 42.02 18.21 -4.94
C ARG A 335 42.85 19.29 -4.23
N VAL A 336 44.18 19.30 -4.42
CA VAL A 336 45.06 20.36 -3.90
C VAL A 336 44.71 21.73 -4.49
N ALA A 337 44.48 21.82 -5.79
CA ALA A 337 44.10 23.08 -6.46
C ALA A 337 42.71 23.59 -6.00
N ALA A 338 41.75 22.71 -5.74
CA ALA A 338 40.43 23.08 -5.22
C ALA A 338 40.53 23.57 -3.76
N MET A 339 41.26 22.85 -2.90
CA MET A 339 41.46 23.25 -1.51
C MET A 339 42.16 24.61 -1.39
N ALA A 340 43.21 24.83 -2.19
CA ALA A 340 43.95 26.10 -2.22
C ALA A 340 43.13 27.30 -2.73
N ARG A 341 42.00 27.07 -3.41
CA ARG A 341 41.23 28.12 -4.10
C ARG A 341 39.86 28.42 -3.49
N TRP A 342 39.19 27.41 -2.92
CA TRP A 342 37.76 27.51 -2.54
C TRP A 342 37.45 27.09 -1.11
N GLY A 343 38.28 26.27 -0.48
CA GLY A 343 38.03 25.81 0.89
C GLY A 343 39.09 24.86 1.41
N ASP A 344 39.85 25.31 2.39
CA ASP A 344 40.85 24.53 3.11
C ASP A 344 40.23 23.60 4.18
N LEU A 345 38.93 23.30 4.11
CA LEU A 345 38.16 22.59 5.16
C LEU A 345 38.82 21.33 5.74
N PRO A 346 39.50 20.45 4.97
CA PRO A 346 40.23 19.31 5.55
C PRO A 346 41.36 19.74 6.50
N ILE A 347 41.92 20.93 6.32
CA ILE A 347 43.01 21.52 7.11
C ILE A 347 42.46 22.41 8.24
N SER A 348 41.45 23.23 7.95
CA SER A 348 40.89 24.20 8.92
C SER A 348 39.86 23.59 9.87
N GLU A 349 38.99 22.68 9.41
CA GLU A 349 37.96 22.02 10.23
C GLU A 349 37.84 20.50 9.98
N PRO A 350 38.93 19.69 9.97
CA PRO A 350 38.89 18.25 9.65
C PRO A 350 37.85 17.47 10.45
N GLY A 351 37.69 17.77 11.74
CA GLY A 351 36.73 17.11 12.61
C GLY A 351 35.26 17.37 12.27
N ALA A 352 34.94 18.59 11.80
CA ALA A 352 33.58 18.94 11.39
C ALA A 352 33.27 18.48 9.96
N LEU A 353 34.29 18.36 9.10
CA LEU A 353 34.17 17.68 7.80
C LEU A 353 33.91 16.17 7.99
N LEU A 354 34.62 15.52 8.91
CA LEU A 354 34.40 14.12 9.31
C LEU A 354 32.99 13.89 9.87
N LYS A 355 32.47 14.83 10.68
CA LYS A 355 31.07 14.78 11.15
C LYS A 355 30.06 14.89 10.02
N ALA A 356 30.26 15.84 9.10
CA ALA A 356 29.36 16.04 7.96
C ALA A 356 29.27 14.80 7.07
N ALA A 357 30.39 14.08 6.84
CA ALA A 357 30.44 12.87 6.03
C ALA A 357 29.45 11.76 6.46
N LEU A 358 29.02 11.74 7.73
CA LEU A 358 28.00 10.81 8.23
C LEU A 358 26.60 11.04 7.61
N LEU A 359 26.28 12.27 7.18
CA LEU A 359 24.98 12.58 6.57
C LEU A 359 24.84 11.97 5.16
N GLY A 360 25.97 11.69 4.49
CA GLY A 360 26.04 11.01 3.20
C GLY A 360 26.17 9.48 3.30
N ALA A 361 26.03 8.89 4.48
CA ALA A 361 26.37 7.49 4.80
C ALA A 361 25.99 6.42 3.73
N TYR A 362 24.82 6.57 3.10
CA TYR A 362 24.21 5.52 2.26
C TYR A 362 24.98 5.14 0.99
N TRP A 363 25.93 5.97 0.51
CA TRP A 363 26.62 5.75 -0.77
C TRP A 363 28.04 5.16 -0.67
N PHE A 364 28.62 5.05 0.53
CA PHE A 364 30.05 4.68 0.68
C PHE A 364 30.34 3.20 0.46
N ASP A 365 29.39 2.32 0.77
CA ASP A 365 29.47 0.85 0.66
C ASP A 365 29.86 0.38 -0.76
N GLN A 366 29.43 1.11 -1.79
CA GLN A 366 29.71 0.80 -3.19
C GLN A 366 31.09 1.30 -3.67
N ASN A 367 31.78 2.13 -2.88
CA ASN A 367 32.93 2.92 -3.32
C ASN A 367 34.27 2.54 -2.66
N GLU A 368 34.31 1.49 -1.83
CA GLU A 368 35.53 1.07 -1.09
C GLU A 368 36.72 0.70 -2.01
N LYS A 369 36.47 0.37 -3.28
CA LYS A 369 37.48 0.04 -4.29
C LYS A 369 38.04 1.26 -5.06
N ASN A 370 37.56 2.48 -4.78
CA ASN A 370 37.97 3.70 -5.47
C ASN A 370 39.25 4.29 -4.85
N THR A 371 40.33 4.31 -5.61
CA THR A 371 41.67 4.71 -5.14
C THR A 371 41.77 6.19 -4.77
N GLU A 372 41.09 7.09 -5.48
CA GLU A 372 41.10 8.53 -5.14
C GLU A 372 40.35 8.78 -3.83
N VAL A 373 39.22 8.09 -3.63
CA VAL A 373 38.42 8.18 -2.40
C VAL A 373 39.21 7.64 -1.21
N ALA A 374 39.90 6.51 -1.37
CA ALA A 374 40.82 6.02 -0.35
C ALA A 374 41.92 7.03 -0.03
N ALA A 375 42.65 7.54 -1.04
CA ALA A 375 43.71 8.52 -0.85
C ALA A 375 43.24 9.80 -0.14
N ALA A 376 42.08 10.35 -0.52
CA ALA A 376 41.49 11.51 0.14
C ALA A 376 41.10 11.22 1.60
N TRP A 377 40.52 10.05 1.89
CA TRP A 377 40.28 9.63 3.28
C TRP A 377 41.57 9.50 4.08
N GLY A 378 42.64 8.97 3.50
CA GLY A 378 43.97 8.92 4.11
C GLY A 378 44.52 10.31 4.46
N GLU A 379 44.40 11.27 3.55
CA GLU A 379 44.79 12.68 3.77
C GLU A 379 43.96 13.34 4.88
N LEU A 380 42.63 13.18 4.89
CA LEU A 380 41.76 13.73 5.93
C LEU A 380 42.08 13.14 7.32
N LEU A 381 42.31 11.82 7.39
CA LEU A 381 42.66 11.15 8.64
C LEU A 381 44.05 11.57 9.15
N ALA A 382 45.01 11.86 8.26
CA ALA A 382 46.33 12.38 8.63
C ALA A 382 46.32 13.82 9.19
N LEU A 383 45.25 14.59 8.94
CA LEU A 383 45.06 15.95 9.47
C LEU A 383 44.38 15.97 10.85
N LEU A 384 43.77 14.86 11.27
CA LEU A 384 43.15 14.72 12.59
C LEU A 384 44.18 14.47 13.70
N ARG A 385 43.77 14.77 14.94
CA ARG A 385 44.52 14.45 16.16
C ARG A 385 43.56 13.85 17.19
N PRO A 386 43.98 12.88 18.02
CA PRO A 386 43.17 12.41 19.14
C PRO A 386 42.91 13.53 20.17
N PRO A 387 41.75 13.54 20.85
CA PRO A 387 40.60 12.66 20.63
C PRO A 387 39.79 13.06 19.38
N LEU A 388 39.13 12.07 18.75
CA LEU A 388 38.17 12.34 17.69
C LEU A 388 36.96 13.16 18.20
N PRO A 389 36.33 13.99 17.36
CA PRO A 389 35.16 14.78 17.72
C PRO A 389 34.00 13.98 18.34
N GLU A 390 33.22 14.65 19.19
CA GLU A 390 32.08 14.06 19.87
C GLU A 390 31.00 13.56 18.91
N GLY A 391 30.28 12.51 19.34
CA GLY A 391 29.19 11.91 18.57
C GLY A 391 29.61 11.00 17.41
N LEU A 392 30.89 10.90 17.08
CA LEU A 392 31.44 10.06 16.01
C LEU A 392 31.72 8.60 16.41
N GLN A 393 32.04 8.36 17.67
CA GLN A 393 32.38 7.02 18.18
C GLN A 393 31.24 6.03 17.94
N GLY A 394 31.55 4.83 17.47
CA GLY A 394 30.57 3.79 17.14
C GLY A 394 29.74 4.03 15.86
N LYS A 395 30.13 4.96 14.98
CA LYS A 395 29.40 5.33 13.74
C LYS A 395 30.23 5.54 12.46
N LEU A 396 31.55 5.41 12.47
CA LEU A 396 32.43 5.69 11.32
C LEU A 396 33.01 4.45 10.62
N TRP A 397 32.94 3.27 11.24
CA TRP A 397 33.68 2.08 10.82
C TRP A 397 33.36 1.68 9.38
N MET A 398 32.08 1.65 9.02
CA MET A 398 31.61 1.26 7.68
C MET A 398 31.83 2.34 6.61
N PHE A 399 32.10 3.59 6.99
CA PHE A 399 32.20 4.72 6.04
C PHE A 399 33.65 5.09 5.70
N VAL A 400 34.60 4.79 6.60
CA VAL A 400 36.03 4.83 6.28
C VAL A 400 36.41 3.58 5.47
N PRO A 401 37.09 3.69 4.31
CA PRO A 401 37.51 2.55 3.51
C PRO A 401 38.43 1.59 4.28
N GLN A 402 38.32 0.28 4.03
CA GLN A 402 39.10 -0.80 4.68
C GLN A 402 40.59 -0.46 4.88
N ALA A 403 41.25 0.11 3.86
CA ALA A 403 42.66 0.48 3.91
C ALA A 403 43.04 1.46 5.04
N HIS A 404 42.10 2.28 5.51
CA HIS A 404 42.32 3.32 6.53
C HIS A 404 41.63 3.04 7.87
N ARG A 405 40.90 1.92 8.00
CA ARG A 405 40.28 1.51 9.27
C ARG A 405 41.29 1.34 10.41
N LEU A 406 42.53 0.93 10.14
CA LEU A 406 43.61 0.89 11.14
C LEU A 406 44.07 2.29 11.59
N THR A 407 44.21 3.23 10.66
CA THR A 407 44.53 4.64 10.96
C THR A 407 43.43 5.27 11.84
N LEU A 408 42.17 4.95 11.55
CA LEU A 408 41.03 5.36 12.38
C LEU A 408 41.15 4.83 13.82
N LEU A 409 41.54 3.56 14.04
CA LEU A 409 41.80 3.04 15.39
C LEU A 409 42.96 3.77 16.10
N GLN A 410 44.05 4.05 15.38
CA GLN A 410 45.21 4.78 15.90
C GLN A 410 44.87 6.23 16.32
N LEU A 411 43.87 6.86 15.69
CA LEU A 411 43.34 8.17 16.07
C LEU A 411 42.47 8.15 17.35
N GLY A 412 42.33 6.99 18.00
CA GLY A 412 41.51 6.83 19.21
C GLY A 412 40.04 6.51 18.92
N TYR A 413 39.71 6.04 17.71
CA TYR A 413 38.40 5.47 17.44
C TYR A 413 38.18 4.18 18.24
N ARG A 414 36.92 3.90 18.58
CA ARG A 414 36.45 2.62 19.09
C ARG A 414 35.20 2.23 18.29
N PRO A 415 35.25 1.19 17.43
CA PRO A 415 34.07 0.71 16.73
C PRO A 415 33.09 0.10 17.74
N SER A 416 31.79 0.22 17.47
CA SER A 416 30.78 -0.46 18.28
C SER A 416 30.71 -1.95 17.95
N SER A 417 30.23 -2.76 18.90
CA SER A 417 30.01 -4.21 18.67
C SER A 417 29.08 -4.44 17.47
N LYS A 418 28.10 -3.54 17.24
CA LYS A 418 27.21 -3.54 16.08
C LYS A 418 27.96 -3.28 14.76
N GLU A 419 28.87 -2.30 14.72
CA GLU A 419 29.69 -2.02 13.54
C GLU A 419 30.63 -3.18 13.19
N LEU A 420 31.29 -3.77 14.19
CA LEU A 420 32.17 -4.93 13.99
C LEU A 420 31.39 -6.14 13.49
N HIS A 421 30.21 -6.40 14.06
CA HIS A 421 29.31 -7.46 13.62
C HIS A 421 28.86 -7.24 12.16
N SER A 422 28.42 -6.03 11.78
CA SER A 422 28.07 -5.69 10.38
C SER A 422 29.26 -5.77 9.42
N TRP A 423 30.49 -5.53 9.89
CA TRP A 423 31.70 -5.67 9.07
C TRP A 423 32.08 -7.16 8.87
N ILE A 424 32.04 -7.99 9.91
CA ILE A 424 32.27 -9.45 9.83
C ILE A 424 31.21 -10.12 8.93
N ASP A 425 29.95 -9.71 9.07
CA ASP A 425 28.82 -10.14 8.24
C ASP A 425 29.09 -9.92 6.74
N ARG A 426 29.59 -8.75 6.35
CA ARG A 426 29.79 -8.36 4.95
C ARG A 426 31.05 -8.91 4.28
N ASN A 427 32.10 -9.21 5.05
CA ASN A 427 33.41 -9.59 4.50
C ASN A 427 33.64 -11.11 4.49
N ASP A 428 34.59 -11.59 3.70
CA ASP A 428 35.02 -12.98 3.73
C ASP A 428 35.87 -13.29 4.97
N ALA A 429 36.03 -14.58 5.29
CA ALA A 429 36.72 -15.01 6.51
C ALA A 429 38.24 -14.75 6.46
N GLU A 430 38.89 -14.81 5.30
CA GLU A 430 40.34 -14.64 5.17
C GLU A 430 40.75 -13.18 5.42
N LEU A 431 39.99 -12.24 4.85
CA LEU A 431 40.11 -10.80 5.11
C LEU A 431 39.81 -10.47 6.58
N VAL A 432 38.75 -11.08 7.15
CA VAL A 432 38.38 -10.86 8.56
C VAL A 432 39.46 -11.37 9.51
N ASP A 433 39.91 -12.62 9.39
CA ASP A 433 40.94 -13.21 10.25
C ASP A 433 42.26 -12.42 10.19
N THR A 434 42.72 -12.09 8.98
CA THR A 434 43.97 -11.34 8.76
C THR A 434 43.91 -9.93 9.38
N PHE A 435 42.78 -9.25 9.18
CA PHE A 435 42.61 -7.89 9.69
C PHE A 435 42.37 -7.87 11.21
N TRP A 436 41.69 -8.88 11.76
CA TRP A 436 41.40 -9.01 13.18
C TRP A 436 42.67 -9.06 14.03
N GLN A 437 43.68 -9.85 13.65
CA GLN A 437 44.97 -9.87 14.35
C GLN A 437 45.62 -8.47 14.40
N THR A 438 45.45 -7.67 13.35
CA THR A 438 45.98 -6.31 13.29
C THR A 438 45.18 -5.35 14.19
N ILE A 439 43.84 -5.49 14.25
CA ILE A 439 43.00 -4.77 15.24
C ILE A 439 43.48 -5.06 16.66
N LEU A 440 43.71 -6.33 17.02
CA LEU A 440 44.12 -6.73 18.38
C LEU A 440 45.49 -6.16 18.80
N SER A 441 46.38 -5.87 17.85
CA SER A 441 47.68 -5.23 18.16
C SER A 441 47.56 -3.75 18.54
N ILE A 442 46.45 -3.10 18.15
CA ILE A 442 46.13 -1.71 18.49
C ILE A 442 45.19 -1.67 19.70
N LEU A 443 44.17 -2.54 19.69
CA LEU A 443 43.05 -2.59 20.63
C LEU A 443 42.92 -3.99 21.28
N PRO A 444 43.83 -4.39 22.17
CA PRO A 444 43.76 -5.69 22.85
C PRO A 444 42.48 -5.85 23.69
N GLU A 445 41.84 -4.75 24.12
CA GLU A 445 40.54 -4.78 24.81
C GLU A 445 39.41 -5.37 23.96
N LEU A 446 39.48 -5.26 22.62
CA LEU A 446 38.51 -5.88 21.71
C LEU A 446 38.69 -7.40 21.61
N GLY A 447 39.90 -7.91 21.83
CA GLY A 447 40.16 -9.35 21.89
C GLY A 447 39.51 -9.97 23.11
N GLN A 448 39.68 -9.33 24.27
CA GLN A 448 39.05 -9.73 25.54
C GLN A 448 37.52 -9.69 25.43
N ARG A 449 36.97 -8.59 24.91
CA ARG A 449 35.52 -8.36 24.76
C ARG A 449 34.89 -8.95 23.49
N SER A 450 35.64 -9.70 22.69
CA SER A 450 35.19 -10.28 21.41
C SER A 450 33.98 -11.22 21.54
N HIS A 451 33.74 -11.76 22.74
CA HIS A 451 32.54 -12.53 23.06
C HIS A 451 31.23 -11.72 22.89
N GLU A 452 31.27 -10.39 23.00
CA GLU A 452 30.12 -9.50 22.72
C GLU A 452 29.72 -9.45 21.23
N LEU A 453 30.61 -9.86 20.31
CA LEU A 453 30.31 -9.88 18.88
C LEU A 453 29.44 -11.08 18.48
N LEU A 454 29.46 -12.14 19.30
CA LEU A 454 28.71 -13.38 19.08
C LEU A 454 27.22 -13.25 19.40
N PHE A 455 26.79 -12.28 20.21
CA PHE A 455 25.49 -12.34 20.87
C PHE A 455 24.76 -10.99 20.86
N GLN A 456 23.55 -10.96 20.31
CA GLN A 456 22.64 -9.82 20.43
C GLN A 456 21.50 -10.19 21.39
N ALA A 457 21.07 -9.24 22.23
CA ALA A 457 19.93 -9.46 23.12
C ALA A 457 18.64 -9.65 22.30
N VAL A 458 17.79 -10.61 22.68
CA VAL A 458 16.52 -10.92 21.98
C VAL A 458 15.53 -9.75 22.04
N VAL A 459 15.60 -8.99 23.14
CA VAL A 459 14.90 -7.73 23.38
C VAL A 459 15.87 -6.82 24.15
N ASP A 460 15.83 -5.50 23.92
CA ASP A 460 16.67 -4.55 24.63
C ASP A 460 16.54 -4.71 26.16
N GLY A 461 17.68 -4.88 26.84
CA GLY A 461 17.74 -5.11 28.29
C GLY A 461 17.42 -6.53 28.76
N SER A 462 17.32 -7.52 27.86
CA SER A 462 17.12 -8.92 28.27
C SER A 462 18.42 -9.68 28.61
N ASP A 463 18.33 -10.58 29.59
CA ASP A 463 19.36 -11.59 29.88
C ASP A 463 19.47 -12.69 28.79
N TYR A 464 18.52 -12.77 27.84
CA TYR A 464 18.50 -13.76 26.76
C TYR A 464 19.05 -13.21 25.45
N TYR A 465 19.86 -14.02 24.77
CA TYR A 465 20.59 -13.66 23.57
C TYR A 465 20.34 -14.63 22.41
N CYS A 466 20.25 -14.09 21.19
CA CYS A 466 20.13 -14.81 19.92
C CYS A 466 20.98 -14.12 18.85
N VAL A 467 21.22 -14.81 17.74
CA VAL A 467 22.03 -14.38 16.59
C VAL A 467 21.81 -15.37 15.45
N ASP A 468 22.10 -14.96 14.21
CA ASP A 468 22.10 -15.88 13.07
C ASP A 468 23.26 -16.91 13.16
N PRO A 469 23.01 -18.21 12.94
CA PRO A 469 24.05 -19.26 12.93
C PRO A 469 25.25 -18.97 12.02
N TRP A 470 25.06 -18.26 10.91
CA TRP A 470 26.11 -17.86 9.97
C TRP A 470 27.11 -16.89 10.60
N VAL A 471 26.62 -15.90 11.37
CA VAL A 471 27.48 -14.90 12.00
C VAL A 471 28.26 -15.49 13.18
N ILE A 472 27.69 -16.42 13.95
CA ILE A 472 28.48 -17.22 14.92
C ILE A 472 29.60 -17.97 14.19
N LYS A 473 29.32 -18.63 13.06
CA LYS A 473 30.33 -19.40 12.33
C LYS A 473 31.54 -18.56 11.91
N LYS A 474 31.32 -17.30 11.49
CA LYS A 474 32.41 -16.35 11.19
C LYS A 474 33.11 -15.79 12.43
N THR A 475 32.37 -15.55 13.51
CA THR A 475 32.86 -14.77 14.66
C THR A 475 33.52 -15.63 15.73
N LEU A 476 33.14 -16.90 15.86
CA LEU A 476 33.64 -17.82 16.89
C LEU A 476 35.16 -18.15 16.81
N PRO A 477 35.82 -18.17 15.63
CA PRO A 477 37.29 -18.21 15.55
C PRO A 477 37.94 -16.99 16.23
N LEU A 478 37.38 -15.79 16.02
CA LEU A 478 37.91 -14.51 16.49
C LEU A 478 37.94 -14.39 18.02
N THR A 479 37.07 -15.15 18.72
CA THR A 479 36.94 -15.13 20.18
C THR A 479 37.93 -16.03 20.92
N ALA A 480 39.00 -16.50 20.28
CA ALA A 480 40.06 -17.29 20.91
C ALA A 480 40.79 -16.55 22.07
N ALA A 481 40.81 -15.21 22.04
CA ALA A 481 41.36 -14.36 23.09
C ALA A 481 40.31 -13.74 24.03
N ALA A 482 39.05 -14.19 23.95
CA ALA A 482 37.98 -13.69 24.80
C ALA A 482 38.23 -14.01 26.28
N THR A 483 38.02 -13.03 27.16
CA THR A 483 37.81 -13.32 28.58
C THR A 483 36.47 -14.02 28.74
N VAL A 484 36.38 -14.97 29.67
CA VAL A 484 35.09 -15.53 30.11
C VAL A 484 34.25 -14.37 30.65
N PRO A 485 32.98 -14.18 30.21
CA PRO A 485 32.13 -13.12 30.72
C PRO A 485 31.78 -13.36 32.20
N ASP A 486 31.59 -12.28 32.96
CA ASP A 486 31.21 -12.33 34.39
C ASP A 486 29.97 -13.20 34.66
N ARG A 487 29.10 -13.33 33.66
CA ARG A 487 28.00 -14.29 33.59
C ARG A 487 27.91 -14.84 32.16
N PRO A 488 27.90 -16.17 31.95
CA PRO A 488 27.65 -16.75 30.63
C PRO A 488 26.27 -16.34 30.10
N TYR A 489 26.20 -15.93 28.82
CA TYR A 489 24.96 -15.46 28.20
C TYR A 489 23.91 -16.58 28.15
N ALA A 490 22.68 -16.32 28.58
CA ALA A 490 21.60 -17.28 28.38
C ALA A 490 21.16 -17.25 26.92
N MET A 491 21.33 -18.35 26.19
CA MET A 491 20.88 -18.40 24.80
C MET A 491 19.37 -18.64 24.72
N GLU A 492 18.71 -17.97 23.76
CA GLU A 492 17.35 -18.31 23.36
C GLU A 492 17.32 -19.76 22.85
N ALA A 493 16.39 -20.56 23.37
CA ALA A 493 16.34 -21.99 23.10
C ALA A 493 16.26 -22.30 21.60
N ALA A 494 15.39 -21.63 20.83
CA ALA A 494 15.30 -21.82 19.38
C ALA A 494 16.66 -21.59 18.68
N CYS A 495 17.35 -20.50 19.04
CA CYS A 495 18.64 -20.14 18.45
C CYS A 495 19.75 -21.11 18.90
N TRP A 496 19.69 -21.66 20.12
CA TRP A 496 20.59 -22.73 20.57
C TRP A 496 20.41 -24.03 19.78
N TYR A 497 19.17 -24.44 19.48
CA TYR A 497 18.94 -25.67 18.73
C TYR A 497 19.22 -25.55 17.23
N ALA A 498 19.20 -24.32 16.67
CA ALA A 498 19.64 -24.02 15.31
C ALA A 498 21.17 -24.13 15.09
N LEU A 499 21.99 -24.27 16.16
CA LEU A 499 23.45 -24.42 16.05
C LEU A 499 23.89 -25.88 15.95
N THR A 500 24.95 -26.11 15.17
CA THR A 500 25.60 -27.42 15.06
C THR A 500 26.27 -27.85 16.36
N ASP A 501 26.39 -29.16 16.60
CA ASP A 501 27.01 -29.69 17.83
C ASP A 501 28.44 -29.18 18.06
N GLU A 502 29.24 -29.07 17.00
CA GLU A 502 30.62 -28.55 17.06
C GLU A 502 30.66 -27.11 17.61
N ILE A 503 29.75 -26.23 17.14
CA ILE A 503 29.60 -24.87 17.65
C ILE A 503 29.14 -24.90 19.10
N ARG A 504 28.12 -25.70 19.43
CA ARG A 504 27.58 -25.82 20.80
C ARG A 504 28.64 -26.26 21.81
N GLN A 505 29.41 -27.30 21.49
CA GLN A 505 30.52 -27.76 22.35
C GLN A 505 31.64 -26.73 22.47
N THR A 506 31.93 -25.97 21.41
CA THR A 506 32.91 -24.87 21.46
C THR A 506 32.45 -23.73 22.39
N LEU A 507 31.16 -23.35 22.34
CA LEU A 507 30.61 -22.30 23.20
C LEU A 507 30.56 -22.71 24.69
N LEU A 508 30.25 -23.98 24.96
CA LEU A 508 30.24 -24.56 26.31
C LEU A 508 31.65 -24.69 26.89
N SER A 509 32.60 -25.23 26.12
CA SER A 509 33.99 -25.42 26.59
C SER A 509 34.73 -24.10 26.89
N ARG A 510 34.34 -23.00 26.23
CA ARG A 510 34.81 -21.64 26.55
C ARG A 510 34.00 -20.93 27.64
N ASN A 511 32.98 -21.57 28.22
CA ASN A 511 32.06 -21.00 29.23
C ASN A 511 31.46 -19.64 28.82
N LEU A 512 31.22 -19.43 27.52
CA LEU A 512 30.65 -18.17 27.02
C LEU A 512 29.13 -18.10 27.18
N VAL A 513 28.47 -19.26 27.14
CA VAL A 513 27.01 -19.37 27.16
C VAL A 513 26.52 -20.30 28.26
N LYS A 514 25.34 -19.98 28.78
CA LYS A 514 24.48 -20.91 29.49
C LYS A 514 23.49 -21.49 28.47
N PRO A 515 23.46 -22.81 28.25
CA PRO A 515 22.47 -23.42 27.36
C PRO A 515 21.05 -23.26 27.95
N PRO A 516 19.99 -23.37 27.14
CA PRO A 516 18.63 -23.48 27.64
C PRO A 516 18.51 -24.68 28.60
N SER A 517 17.55 -24.61 29.52
CA SER A 517 17.23 -25.72 30.40
C SER A 517 16.74 -26.92 29.60
N ASP A 518 17.20 -28.12 29.94
CA ASP A 518 16.60 -29.34 29.41
C ASP A 518 15.14 -29.48 29.88
N VAL A 519 14.25 -29.89 28.98
CA VAL A 519 12.81 -29.97 29.22
C VAL A 519 12.29 -31.28 28.65
N ALA A 520 11.71 -32.10 29.53
CA ALA A 520 11.13 -33.37 29.15
C ALA A 520 10.00 -33.21 28.12
N ALA A 521 9.97 -34.12 27.14
CA ALA A 521 8.87 -34.21 26.18
C ALA A 521 7.53 -34.39 26.93
N GLY A 522 6.53 -33.58 26.57
CA GLY A 522 5.24 -33.55 27.26
C GLY A 522 5.18 -32.70 28.52
N ARG A 523 6.14 -31.78 28.77
CA ARG A 523 5.93 -30.71 29.76
C ARG A 523 4.73 -29.84 29.34
N PHE A 524 4.78 -29.30 28.13
CA PHE A 524 3.65 -28.68 27.47
C PHE A 524 2.87 -29.74 26.71
N VAL A 525 1.54 -29.70 26.86
CA VAL A 525 0.59 -30.58 26.18
C VAL A 525 -0.57 -29.78 25.63
N LEU A 526 -1.15 -30.24 24.51
CA LEU A 526 -2.42 -29.74 23.98
C LEU A 526 -3.53 -30.00 25.00
N GLU A 527 -4.42 -29.03 25.22
CA GLU A 527 -5.58 -29.21 26.10
C GLU A 527 -6.86 -28.58 25.52
N GLN A 528 -8.00 -29.19 25.82
CA GLN A 528 -9.31 -28.71 25.37
C GLN A 528 -9.90 -27.70 26.38
N PRO A 529 -10.55 -26.59 25.94
CA PRO A 529 -11.08 -25.58 26.86
C PRO A 529 -12.07 -26.15 27.88
N GLN A 530 -11.70 -26.13 29.17
CA GLN A 530 -12.54 -26.67 30.25
C GLN A 530 -13.76 -25.79 30.61
N CYS A 531 -13.94 -24.63 29.97
CA CYS A 531 -15.10 -23.76 30.19
C CYS A 531 -16.30 -24.22 29.36
N ILE A 532 -17.52 -23.94 29.84
CA ILE A 532 -18.74 -24.23 29.07
C ILE A 532 -19.25 -22.93 28.46
N PHE A 533 -19.21 -22.82 27.13
CA PHE A 533 -19.93 -21.76 26.42
C PHE A 533 -21.44 -22.04 26.48
N ARG A 534 -22.23 -21.05 26.93
CA ARG A 534 -23.68 -21.18 27.07
C ARG A 534 -24.37 -20.33 26.00
N PRO A 535 -24.92 -20.94 24.93
CA PRO A 535 -25.45 -20.19 23.78
C PRO A 535 -26.80 -19.52 24.08
N THR A 536 -26.76 -18.31 24.68
CA THR A 536 -27.96 -17.55 25.08
C THR A 536 -28.57 -16.71 23.95
N ALA A 537 -29.79 -16.23 24.15
CA ALA A 537 -30.45 -15.26 23.27
C ALA A 537 -29.86 -13.84 23.38
N ALA A 538 -29.02 -13.55 24.38
CA ALA A 538 -28.15 -12.38 24.39
C ALA A 538 -26.97 -12.59 23.43
N TRP A 539 -26.24 -13.71 23.55
CA TRP A 539 -25.11 -14.05 22.68
C TRP A 539 -25.49 -14.03 21.20
N ARG A 540 -26.58 -14.70 20.80
CA ARG A 540 -27.03 -14.67 19.40
C ARG A 540 -27.41 -13.26 18.92
N ARG A 541 -28.01 -12.41 19.76
CA ARG A 541 -28.31 -11.02 19.37
C ARG A 541 -27.03 -10.23 19.09
N THR A 542 -26.07 -10.27 20.02
CA THR A 542 -24.84 -9.49 19.90
C THR A 542 -24.00 -9.97 18.73
N LEU A 543 -23.75 -11.27 18.59
CA LEU A 543 -22.93 -11.82 17.51
C LEU A 543 -23.57 -11.63 16.12
N ALA A 544 -24.90 -11.76 15.99
CA ALA A 544 -25.58 -11.58 14.71
C ALA A 544 -25.64 -10.12 14.22
N GLY A 545 -25.40 -9.14 15.11
CA GLY A 545 -25.27 -7.72 14.78
C GLY A 545 -23.84 -7.18 14.86
N LEU A 546 -22.84 -8.05 15.08
CA LEU A 546 -21.43 -7.67 15.14
C LEU A 546 -20.81 -7.88 13.75
N HIS A 547 -20.64 -6.79 13.00
CA HIS A 547 -20.17 -6.82 11.61
C HIS A 547 -18.68 -6.49 11.46
N SER A 548 -18.14 -5.67 12.37
CA SER A 548 -16.74 -5.27 12.43
C SER A 548 -16.27 -5.12 13.87
N LEU A 549 -14.96 -5.01 14.07
CA LEU A 549 -14.33 -4.48 15.28
C LEU A 549 -13.73 -3.10 14.97
N THR A 550 -13.47 -2.33 16.03
CA THR A 550 -12.76 -1.05 15.93
C THR A 550 -11.34 -1.20 16.47
N THR A 551 -10.33 -0.70 15.75
CA THR A 551 -8.92 -0.68 16.19
C THR A 551 -8.67 0.40 17.25
N GLU A 552 -7.43 0.52 17.75
CA GLU A 552 -7.08 1.58 18.69
C GLU A 552 -7.08 2.98 18.05
N GLU A 553 -6.79 3.04 16.76
CA GLU A 553 -6.77 4.24 15.90
C GLU A 553 -8.19 4.68 15.47
N GLY A 554 -9.19 3.82 15.67
CA GLY A 554 -10.58 4.06 15.28
C GLY A 554 -10.98 3.46 13.93
N GLU A 555 -10.12 2.68 13.27
CA GLU A 555 -10.46 2.02 12.00
C GLU A 555 -11.46 0.87 12.22
N SER A 556 -12.32 0.61 11.22
CA SER A 556 -13.31 -0.48 11.27
C SER A 556 -12.82 -1.69 10.47
N VAL A 557 -12.36 -2.74 11.15
CA VAL A 557 -11.82 -3.98 10.56
C VAL A 557 -12.85 -5.11 10.52
N SER A 558 -12.78 -5.95 9.48
CA SER A 558 -13.61 -7.15 9.36
C SER A 558 -13.32 -8.16 10.48
N ILE A 559 -14.33 -8.92 10.89
CA ILE A 559 -14.16 -10.02 11.84
C ILE A 559 -13.74 -11.27 11.07
N ASP A 560 -12.58 -11.81 11.42
CA ASP A 560 -12.05 -13.01 10.79
C ASP A 560 -12.43 -14.26 11.59
N ALA A 561 -12.34 -14.20 12.93
CA ALA A 561 -12.57 -15.37 13.79
C ALA A 561 -13.21 -15.04 15.15
N VAL A 562 -13.88 -16.06 15.70
CA VAL A 562 -14.51 -16.11 17.03
C VAL A 562 -14.08 -17.41 17.71
N MET A 563 -13.67 -17.31 18.97
CA MET A 563 -13.22 -18.45 19.78
C MET A 563 -13.82 -18.38 21.19
N ALA A 564 -14.28 -19.53 21.71
CA ALA A 564 -14.66 -19.65 23.11
C ALA A 564 -13.42 -19.84 23.98
N VAL A 565 -13.19 -18.91 24.93
CA VAL A 565 -11.97 -18.87 25.75
C VAL A 565 -12.29 -19.00 27.24
N ALA A 566 -11.49 -19.81 27.94
CA ALA A 566 -11.53 -19.93 29.39
C ALA A 566 -10.76 -18.76 30.02
N ILE A 567 -11.41 -18.04 30.94
CA ILE A 567 -10.77 -16.97 31.72
C ILE A 567 -10.52 -17.48 33.15
N PRO A 568 -9.33 -17.26 33.73
CA PRO A 568 -9.03 -17.68 35.09
C PRO A 568 -10.10 -17.23 36.10
N ARG A 569 -10.66 -18.21 36.83
CA ARG A 569 -11.74 -18.06 37.83
C ARG A 569 -13.15 -17.79 37.28
N GLU A 570 -13.36 -17.74 35.96
CA GLU A 570 -14.70 -17.74 35.35
C GLU A 570 -15.13 -19.17 34.94
N GLN A 571 -16.35 -19.62 35.28
CA GLN A 571 -16.85 -20.97 34.90
C GLN A 571 -17.52 -21.01 33.51
N THR A 572 -17.93 -19.85 32.99
CA THR A 572 -18.50 -19.69 31.66
C THR A 572 -17.43 -19.19 30.70
N CYS A 573 -17.36 -19.73 29.48
CA CYS A 573 -16.46 -19.15 28.49
C CYS A 573 -16.83 -17.71 28.17
N ALA A 574 -15.83 -16.85 28.06
CA ALA A 574 -15.91 -15.61 27.30
C ALA A 574 -15.72 -15.92 25.81
N LEU A 575 -15.94 -14.92 24.94
CA LEU A 575 -15.57 -15.02 23.52
C LEU A 575 -14.40 -14.08 23.22
N LEU A 576 -13.35 -14.61 22.62
CA LEU A 576 -12.33 -13.81 21.95
C LEU A 576 -12.76 -13.64 20.49
N ILE A 577 -12.74 -12.41 20.00
CA ILE A 577 -13.12 -12.07 18.62
C ILE A 577 -12.01 -11.19 18.06
N TRP A 578 -11.53 -11.50 16.86
CA TRP A 578 -10.50 -10.71 16.18
C TRP A 578 -10.67 -10.67 14.67
N GLY A 579 -9.97 -9.75 14.03
CA GLY A 579 -9.82 -9.73 12.59
C GLY A 579 -9.20 -8.45 12.05
N GLY A 580 -8.99 -8.45 10.73
CA GLY A 580 -8.39 -7.38 9.96
C GLY A 580 -7.37 -7.95 8.98
N ARG A 581 -6.21 -7.30 8.90
CA ARG A 581 -5.09 -7.76 8.07
C ARG A 581 -3.86 -7.92 8.96
N ALA A 582 -3.28 -9.10 8.98
CA ALA A 582 -1.86 -9.24 9.25
C ALA A 582 -1.08 -8.45 8.19
N GLY A 583 0.15 -8.05 8.50
CA GLY A 583 0.98 -7.21 7.64
C GLY A 583 1.37 -7.84 6.30
N GLY A 584 2.14 -7.12 5.49
CA GLY A 584 2.59 -7.63 4.20
C GLY A 584 3.44 -6.64 3.43
N ARG A 585 3.81 -6.99 2.19
CA ARG A 585 4.51 -6.07 1.29
C ARG A 585 3.56 -4.94 0.89
N LEU A 586 3.84 -3.73 1.35
CA LEU A 586 3.34 -2.54 0.66
C LEU A 586 4.21 -2.31 -0.58
N TYR A 587 3.58 -1.93 -1.68
CA TYR A 587 4.28 -1.36 -2.83
C TYR A 587 4.35 0.14 -2.58
N VAL A 588 5.53 0.61 -2.18
CA VAL A 588 5.82 2.03 -2.01
C VAL A 588 6.63 2.46 -3.21
N ASP A 589 5.92 2.95 -4.22
CA ASP A 589 6.51 3.57 -5.38
C ASP A 589 6.98 4.98 -4.98
N ASP A 590 8.29 5.11 -4.76
CA ASP A 590 8.94 6.35 -4.33
C ASP A 590 9.55 7.03 -5.56
N ASP A 591 8.95 8.15 -5.98
CA ASP A 591 9.37 8.90 -7.15
C ASP A 591 10.69 9.62 -6.89
N ARG A 592 11.78 9.04 -7.39
CA ARG A 592 13.14 9.56 -7.25
C ARG A 592 13.62 10.20 -8.55
N PHE A 593 14.64 11.04 -8.42
CA PHE A 593 15.29 11.72 -9.55
C PHE A 593 15.98 10.76 -10.56
N GLU A 594 16.06 9.47 -10.23
CA GLU A 594 16.58 8.39 -11.09
C GLU A 594 15.45 7.53 -11.71
N GLY A 595 14.17 7.89 -11.45
CA GLY A 595 12.97 7.14 -11.80
C GLY A 595 12.18 6.66 -10.58
N THR A 596 10.94 6.22 -10.80
CA THR A 596 10.08 5.63 -9.75
C THR A 596 10.69 4.34 -9.21
N GLN A 597 11.19 4.38 -7.96
CA GLN A 597 11.83 3.24 -7.34
C GLN A 597 10.83 2.48 -6.48
N ARG A 598 10.36 1.33 -6.99
CA ARG A 598 9.41 0.45 -6.29
C ARG A 598 10.05 -0.24 -5.09
N PHE A 599 9.86 0.33 -3.91
CA PHE A 599 10.19 -0.34 -2.65
C PHE A 599 9.08 -1.34 -2.30
N THR A 600 9.49 -2.48 -1.72
CA THR A 600 8.54 -3.49 -1.20
C THR A 600 8.75 -3.77 0.29
N PRO A 601 8.67 -2.74 1.16
CA PRO A 601 8.81 -2.92 2.60
C PRO A 601 7.69 -3.81 3.14
N CYS A 602 8.04 -4.62 4.12
CA CYS A 602 7.06 -5.29 4.98
C CYS A 602 6.53 -4.26 5.97
N ALA A 603 5.23 -3.97 5.90
CA ALA A 603 4.54 -3.09 6.82
C ALA A 603 3.68 -3.89 7.80
N ASP A 604 3.50 -3.35 9.00
CA ASP A 604 2.62 -3.90 10.01
C ASP A 604 1.14 -3.85 9.56
N GLY A 605 0.34 -4.76 10.11
CA GLY A 605 -1.07 -4.92 9.77
C GLY A 605 -2.01 -4.11 10.66
N SER A 606 -3.15 -3.68 10.11
CA SER A 606 -4.28 -3.11 10.89
C SER A 606 -5.27 -4.23 11.26
N TYR A 607 -5.44 -4.47 12.56
CA TYR A 607 -6.31 -5.51 13.12
C TYR A 607 -6.76 -5.14 14.53
N ALA A 608 -7.82 -5.77 15.02
CA ALA A 608 -8.35 -5.58 16.36
C ALA A 608 -8.64 -6.93 17.03
N THR A 609 -8.45 -7.01 18.35
CA THR A 609 -8.76 -8.18 19.18
C THR A 609 -9.58 -7.75 20.40
N SER A 610 -10.72 -8.41 20.67
CA SER A 610 -11.64 -8.03 21.74
C SER A 610 -12.17 -9.23 22.53
N ILE A 611 -12.24 -9.09 23.86
CA ILE A 611 -12.87 -10.08 24.74
C ILE A 611 -14.30 -9.64 25.05
N PHE A 612 -15.28 -10.48 24.72
CA PHE A 612 -16.69 -10.30 25.04
C PHE A 612 -17.07 -11.18 26.23
N ARG A 613 -17.81 -10.64 27.20
CA ARG A 613 -18.32 -11.35 28.40
C ARG A 613 -19.81 -11.12 28.61
N LEU A 614 -20.52 -12.14 29.07
CA LEU A 614 -21.94 -12.07 29.43
C LEU A 614 -22.10 -11.66 30.91
N SER A 615 -22.80 -10.56 31.16
CA SER A 615 -23.21 -10.09 32.48
C SER A 615 -24.73 -10.00 32.55
N GLY A 616 -25.37 -11.05 33.08
CA GLY A 616 -26.82 -11.21 33.03
C GLY A 616 -27.31 -11.37 31.59
N GLU A 617 -28.07 -10.39 31.09
CA GLU A 617 -28.55 -10.30 29.70
C GLU A 617 -27.75 -9.31 28.83
N GLN A 618 -26.76 -8.61 29.41
CA GLN A 618 -25.88 -7.68 28.69
C GLN A 618 -24.56 -8.36 28.32
N ILE A 619 -23.96 -7.97 27.20
CA ILE A 619 -22.64 -8.43 26.78
C ILE A 619 -21.71 -7.22 26.70
N ASN A 620 -20.62 -7.28 27.46
CA ASN A 620 -19.61 -6.24 27.53
C ASN A 620 -18.38 -6.68 26.73
N SER A 621 -17.93 -5.86 25.79
CA SER A 621 -16.67 -6.04 25.06
C SER A 621 -15.55 -5.21 25.68
N VAL A 622 -14.33 -5.73 25.64
CA VAL A 622 -13.10 -5.03 26.02
C VAL A 622 -12.08 -5.22 24.91
N LEU A 623 -11.72 -4.15 24.22
CA LEU A 623 -10.61 -4.13 23.26
C LEU A 623 -9.31 -4.47 23.98
N GLN A 624 -8.53 -5.38 23.43
CA GLN A 624 -7.22 -5.78 23.95
C GLN A 624 -6.15 -4.94 23.28
N LYS A 625 -5.26 -4.34 24.09
CA LYS A 625 -4.20 -3.44 23.65
C LYS A 625 -2.86 -4.14 23.60
N ASP A 626 -1.95 -3.59 22.79
CA ASP A 626 -0.55 -4.02 22.69
C ASP A 626 -0.37 -5.50 22.27
N LEU A 627 -1.37 -6.09 21.59
CA LEU A 627 -1.31 -7.48 21.14
C LEU A 627 -0.83 -7.59 19.68
N PRO A 628 0.12 -8.49 19.36
CA PRO A 628 0.39 -8.91 18.00
C PRO A 628 -0.79 -9.70 17.42
N PHE A 629 -0.88 -9.81 16.08
CA PHE A 629 -1.93 -10.57 15.41
C PHE A 629 -1.92 -12.03 15.89
N PRO A 630 -3.01 -12.52 16.53
CA PRO A 630 -2.97 -13.75 17.30
C PRO A 630 -2.96 -15.02 16.43
N GLY A 631 -3.44 -14.92 15.18
CA GLY A 631 -3.64 -16.07 14.30
C GLY A 631 -4.62 -17.09 14.88
N ASP A 632 -4.55 -18.33 14.40
CA ASP A 632 -5.20 -19.45 15.08
C ASP A 632 -4.51 -19.76 16.42
N MET A 633 -5.27 -19.63 17.52
CA MET A 633 -4.76 -19.94 18.86
C MET A 633 -5.16 -21.34 19.33
N THR A 634 -4.18 -22.10 19.81
CA THR A 634 -4.34 -23.43 20.42
C THR A 634 -4.12 -23.36 21.93
N LEU A 635 -5.02 -23.93 22.73
CA LEU A 635 -4.85 -24.03 24.17
C LEU A 635 -3.82 -25.12 24.53
N ILE A 636 -2.84 -24.75 25.35
CA ILE A 636 -1.84 -25.66 25.92
C ILE A 636 -1.78 -25.49 27.44
N ARG A 637 -1.41 -26.54 28.15
CA ARG A 637 -1.12 -26.48 29.59
C ARG A 637 0.32 -26.89 29.86
N ASP A 638 0.97 -26.17 30.76
CA ASP A 638 2.25 -26.58 31.35
C ASP A 638 1.98 -27.56 32.51
N THR A 639 2.52 -28.77 32.43
CA THR A 639 2.37 -29.80 33.47
C THR A 639 3.22 -29.54 34.71
N ASN A 640 4.18 -28.61 34.65
CA ASN A 640 5.09 -28.31 35.76
C ASN A 640 4.42 -27.48 36.88
N ASP A 641 3.55 -26.52 36.51
CA ASP A 641 2.83 -25.65 37.45
C ASP A 641 1.30 -25.67 37.27
N GLY A 642 0.80 -26.18 36.14
CA GLY A 642 -0.63 -26.19 35.81
C GLY A 642 -1.13 -24.91 35.14
N GLU A 643 -0.26 -23.95 34.83
CA GLU A 643 -0.65 -22.73 34.10
C GLU A 643 -1.07 -23.06 32.66
N HIS A 644 -2.03 -22.29 32.16
CA HIS A 644 -2.62 -22.46 30.84
C HIS A 644 -2.22 -21.28 29.93
N TYR A 645 -1.79 -21.61 28.73
CA TYR A 645 -1.33 -20.65 27.72
C TYR A 645 -2.05 -20.92 26.39
N TRP A 646 -2.17 -19.89 25.57
CA TRP A 646 -2.65 -20.01 24.19
C TRP A 646 -1.46 -19.82 23.26
N LEU A 647 -1.11 -20.83 22.48
CA LEU A 647 -0.07 -20.75 21.45
C LEU A 647 -0.71 -20.24 20.15
N GLY A 648 -0.21 -19.14 19.60
CA GLY A 648 -0.68 -18.54 18.35
C GLY A 648 0.45 -17.87 17.56
N GLY A 649 0.10 -17.11 16.53
CA GLY A 649 1.04 -16.58 15.53
C GLY A 649 1.35 -17.59 14.42
N ASN A 650 2.54 -17.51 13.82
CA ASN A 650 2.95 -18.32 12.66
C ASN A 650 2.13 -18.09 11.36
N GLU A 651 1.53 -16.90 11.26
CA GLU A 651 0.61 -16.49 10.18
C GLU A 651 1.37 -15.94 8.97
N SER A 652 0.96 -16.34 7.76
CA SER A 652 1.62 -15.96 6.51
C SER A 652 1.38 -14.49 6.16
N LEU A 653 2.48 -13.72 6.08
CA LEU A 653 2.53 -12.34 5.57
C LEU A 653 2.83 -12.31 4.06
N GLY A 654 2.57 -13.43 3.36
CA GLY A 654 2.95 -13.66 1.97
C GLY A 654 4.46 -13.53 1.79
N GLY A 655 4.89 -12.69 0.84
CA GLY A 655 6.31 -12.44 0.54
C GLY A 655 7.12 -11.77 1.66
N CYS A 656 6.56 -11.59 2.86
CA CYS A 656 7.23 -11.06 4.06
C CYS A 656 7.56 -12.12 5.13
N GLY A 657 7.30 -13.41 4.86
CA GLY A 657 7.53 -14.49 5.82
C GLY A 657 6.30 -14.73 6.71
N GLN A 658 6.51 -15.15 7.96
CA GLN A 658 5.45 -15.46 8.91
C GLN A 658 5.56 -14.61 10.20
N THR A 659 4.44 -14.36 10.88
CA THR A 659 4.49 -13.81 12.25
C THR A 659 5.19 -14.80 13.19
N PRO A 660 6.03 -14.36 14.14
CA PRO A 660 6.67 -15.30 15.06
C PRO A 660 5.61 -15.98 15.95
N PRO A 661 5.76 -17.28 16.28
CA PRO A 661 4.87 -17.94 17.22
C PRO A 661 5.06 -17.37 18.63
N LEU A 662 3.96 -17.22 19.37
CA LEU A 662 3.91 -16.58 20.68
C LEU A 662 2.94 -17.28 21.62
N LEU A 663 3.23 -17.21 22.92
CA LEU A 663 2.30 -17.61 23.98
C LEU A 663 1.52 -16.40 24.49
N PHE A 664 0.21 -16.53 24.60
CA PHE A 664 -0.69 -15.55 25.19
C PHE A 664 -1.27 -16.10 26.50
N ARG A 665 -1.46 -15.23 27.51
CA ARG A 665 -2.07 -15.58 28.80
C ARG A 665 -3.12 -14.55 29.21
N PHE A 666 -4.19 -15.00 29.87
CA PHE A 666 -5.16 -14.12 30.52
C PHE A 666 -4.68 -13.71 31.92
N GLU A 667 -4.54 -12.41 32.14
CA GLU A 667 -4.13 -11.83 33.41
C GLU A 667 -5.32 -11.12 34.09
N ALA A 668 -5.71 -11.63 35.26
CA ALA A 668 -6.87 -11.16 36.02
C ALA A 668 -6.43 -10.32 37.23
N ASP A 669 -6.36 -9.00 37.05
CA ASP A 669 -6.14 -8.04 38.13
C ASP A 669 -7.37 -7.92 39.07
N LYS A 670 -7.16 -7.49 40.31
CA LYS A 670 -8.13 -7.51 41.41
C LYS A 670 -9.26 -6.48 41.24
N GLY A 671 -10.24 -6.84 40.42
CA GLY A 671 -11.45 -6.05 40.16
C GLY A 671 -11.51 -5.41 38.78
N GLN A 672 -10.53 -5.68 37.91
CA GLN A 672 -10.56 -5.30 36.50
C GLN A 672 -11.04 -6.47 35.63
N ALA A 673 -11.48 -6.17 34.40
CA ALA A 673 -11.72 -7.22 33.41
C ALA A 673 -10.38 -7.86 33.01
N ALA A 674 -10.28 -9.19 33.03
CA ALA A 674 -9.03 -9.87 32.69
C ALA A 674 -8.56 -9.50 31.28
N THR A 675 -7.27 -9.22 31.13
CA THR A 675 -6.64 -8.83 29.86
C THR A 675 -5.90 -10.02 29.26
N LEU A 676 -5.93 -10.17 27.94
CA LEU A 676 -5.05 -11.09 27.23
C LEU A 676 -3.72 -10.37 26.99
N ARG A 677 -2.60 -11.01 27.32
CA ARG A 677 -1.25 -10.48 27.11
C ARG A 677 -0.42 -11.50 26.32
N ALA A 678 0.28 -11.02 25.29
CA ALA A 678 1.35 -11.78 24.65
C ALA A 678 2.57 -11.80 25.59
N LEU A 679 3.14 -12.98 25.80
CA LEU A 679 4.35 -13.16 26.56
C LEU A 679 5.55 -12.86 25.66
N GLN A 680 6.51 -12.10 26.18
CA GLN A 680 7.77 -11.85 25.51
C GLN A 680 8.48 -13.18 25.22
N LYS A 681 9.22 -13.28 24.10
CA LYS A 681 9.99 -14.48 23.73
C LYS A 681 10.85 -15.00 24.88
N THR A 682 11.39 -14.06 25.66
CA THR A 682 12.31 -14.24 26.79
C THR A 682 11.63 -14.76 28.07
N HIS A 683 10.30 -14.93 28.07
CA HIS A 683 9.54 -15.46 29.21
C HIS A 683 9.89 -16.94 29.48
N PRO A 684 10.05 -17.38 30.75
CA PRO A 684 10.49 -18.75 31.07
C PRO A 684 9.61 -19.87 30.47
N ALA A 685 8.29 -19.68 30.40
CA ALA A 685 7.40 -20.67 29.77
C ALA A 685 7.62 -20.77 28.24
N MET A 686 7.89 -19.65 27.56
CA MET A 686 8.19 -19.65 26.13
C MET A 686 9.53 -20.31 25.87
N GLN A 687 10.57 -19.98 26.66
CA GLN A 687 11.87 -20.65 26.56
C GLN A 687 11.77 -22.15 26.85
N ALA A 688 10.94 -22.58 27.80
CA ALA A 688 10.72 -23.99 28.09
C ALA A 688 9.98 -24.73 26.95
N LEU A 689 8.99 -24.09 26.31
CA LEU A 689 8.31 -24.64 25.13
C LEU A 689 9.28 -24.77 23.94
N LEU A 690 10.01 -23.70 23.63
CA LEU A 690 11.06 -23.70 22.61
C LEU A 690 12.14 -24.78 22.87
N SER A 691 12.40 -25.11 24.14
CA SER A 691 13.35 -26.16 24.54
C SER A 691 12.79 -27.57 24.34
N GLN A 692 11.55 -27.83 24.78
CA GLN A 692 10.84 -29.09 24.51
C GLN A 692 10.80 -29.39 23.00
N CYS A 693 10.52 -28.36 22.21
CA CYS A 693 10.35 -28.44 20.77
C CYS A 693 11.65 -28.26 19.98
N LYS A 694 12.79 -28.06 20.64
CA LYS A 694 14.12 -27.87 20.02
C LYS A 694 14.14 -26.83 18.88
N GLY A 695 13.33 -25.77 19.00
CA GLY A 695 13.17 -24.75 17.96
C GLY A 695 12.46 -25.20 16.66
N GLU A 696 11.94 -26.42 16.59
CA GLU A 696 11.12 -26.93 15.47
C GLU A 696 9.69 -26.34 15.50
N GLN A 697 8.81 -26.75 14.58
CA GLN A 697 7.42 -26.26 14.54
C GLN A 697 6.68 -26.58 15.84
N LEU A 698 6.31 -25.53 16.59
CA LEU A 698 5.91 -25.67 17.99
C LEU A 698 4.60 -26.46 18.20
N LEU A 699 3.64 -26.41 17.26
CA LEU A 699 2.45 -27.28 17.35
C LEU A 699 2.80 -28.76 17.10
N ALA A 700 3.65 -29.05 16.11
CA ALA A 700 4.01 -30.43 15.73
C ALA A 700 4.77 -31.18 16.83
N CYS A 701 5.59 -30.45 17.58
CA CYS A 701 6.22 -30.89 18.82
C CYS A 701 5.25 -31.39 19.91
N LEU A 702 4.00 -30.91 19.92
CA LEU A 702 3.03 -31.19 20.98
C LEU A 702 2.15 -32.43 20.70
N GLY A 703 2.25 -33.03 19.52
CA GLY A 703 1.61 -34.31 19.17
C GLY A 703 0.89 -34.30 17.82
N ASP A 704 0.17 -35.39 17.55
CA ASP A 704 -0.64 -35.55 16.33
C ASP A 704 -1.75 -34.49 16.27
N HIS A 705 -1.64 -33.63 15.26
CA HIS A 705 -2.61 -32.60 14.88
C HIS A 705 -2.90 -32.77 13.38
N ALA A 706 -4.10 -32.39 12.93
CA ALA A 706 -4.44 -32.49 11.51
C ALA A 706 -3.59 -31.49 10.70
N PRO A 707 -3.19 -31.84 9.46
CA PRO A 707 -2.37 -30.95 8.63
C PRO A 707 -3.15 -29.69 8.24
N VAL A 708 -2.49 -28.54 8.36
CA VAL A 708 -2.97 -27.25 7.83
C VAL A 708 -2.45 -27.11 6.41
N GLU A 709 -3.35 -27.18 5.42
CA GLU A 709 -3.00 -26.95 4.00
C GLU A 709 -3.13 -25.47 3.64
N ASP A 710 -2.00 -24.80 3.38
CA ASP A 710 -1.95 -23.51 2.66
C ASP A 710 -1.08 -23.65 1.41
N PRO A 711 -1.68 -23.41 0.22
CA PRO A 711 -0.94 -22.87 -0.90
C PRO A 711 -1.57 -21.57 -1.42
N VAL A 712 -0.99 -20.45 -0.99
CA VAL A 712 -0.89 -19.15 -1.69
C VAL A 712 -2.11 -18.22 -1.62
N ASN A 713 -3.37 -18.69 -1.60
CA ASN A 713 -4.52 -17.83 -1.25
C ASN A 713 -5.87 -18.57 -1.09
N ARG A 714 -6.42 -18.62 0.14
CA ARG A 714 -7.87 -18.50 0.53
C ARG A 714 -8.07 -18.91 2.01
N ARG A 715 -8.14 -17.93 2.93
CA ARG A 715 -8.30 -18.13 4.39
C ARG A 715 -9.44 -19.10 4.77
N ILE A 716 -9.13 -20.27 5.35
CA ILE A 716 -10.10 -21.15 6.06
C ILE A 716 -9.45 -21.81 7.30
N TYR A 717 -10.01 -21.45 8.45
CA TYR A 717 -10.02 -22.01 9.83
C TYR A 717 -9.99 -23.55 10.00
N PRO A 718 -9.87 -24.09 11.25
CA PRO A 718 -8.92 -23.78 12.34
C PRO A 718 -8.37 -25.09 12.99
N GLU A 719 -7.96 -25.20 14.26
CA GLU A 719 -8.81 -25.12 15.47
C GLU A 719 -8.15 -24.27 16.59
N TRP A 720 -8.82 -23.28 17.21
CA TRP A 720 -10.27 -23.11 17.37
C TRP A 720 -10.84 -21.73 16.93
N GLY A 721 -10.13 -20.97 16.10
CA GLY A 721 -10.60 -19.67 15.58
C GLY A 721 -11.63 -19.78 14.47
N ARG A 722 -12.91 -20.03 14.79
CA ARG A 722 -13.96 -20.23 13.76
C ARG A 722 -14.52 -18.90 13.24
N GLY A 723 -14.65 -18.77 11.92
CA GLY A 723 -15.37 -17.65 11.32
C GLY A 723 -16.80 -17.55 11.84
N MET A 724 -17.33 -16.31 11.95
CA MET A 724 -18.59 -16.01 12.66
C MET A 724 -19.76 -16.94 12.30
N GLY A 725 -19.94 -17.26 11.01
CA GLY A 725 -20.99 -18.18 10.54
C GLY A 725 -20.81 -19.64 10.98
N GLN A 726 -19.55 -20.14 11.01
CA GLN A 726 -19.24 -21.49 11.51
C GLN A 726 -19.45 -21.58 13.03
N PHE A 727 -19.00 -20.57 13.78
CA PHE A 727 -19.22 -20.49 15.23
C PHE A 727 -20.73 -20.43 15.55
N ALA A 728 -21.48 -19.63 14.80
CA ALA A 728 -22.93 -19.53 14.93
C ALA A 728 -23.65 -20.87 14.69
N ASP A 729 -23.25 -21.62 13.66
CA ASP A 729 -23.87 -22.90 13.33
C ASP A 729 -23.50 -24.00 14.32
N MET A 730 -22.26 -24.01 14.84
CA MET A 730 -21.86 -24.94 15.92
C MET A 730 -22.75 -24.82 17.17
N HIS A 731 -23.33 -23.65 17.42
CA HIS A 731 -24.08 -23.36 18.65
C HIS A 731 -25.58 -23.14 18.48
N TRP A 732 -26.08 -22.81 17.28
CA TRP A 732 -27.50 -22.52 17.03
C TRP A 732 -28.07 -23.15 15.74
N ASN A 733 -27.48 -24.23 15.21
CA ASN A 733 -28.01 -24.93 14.00
C ASN A 733 -29.50 -25.30 14.12
N ALA A 734 -29.97 -25.68 15.32
CA ALA A 734 -31.38 -25.99 15.54
C ALA A 734 -32.30 -24.78 15.26
N GLU A 735 -31.87 -23.57 15.62
CA GLU A 735 -32.62 -22.34 15.33
C GLU A 735 -32.36 -21.77 13.94
N ARG A 736 -31.21 -22.05 13.31
CA ARG A 736 -31.00 -21.86 11.86
C ARG A 736 -32.04 -22.65 11.07
N GLN A 737 -32.14 -23.95 11.34
CA GLN A 737 -33.13 -24.84 10.73
C GLN A 737 -34.56 -24.36 11.01
N ALA A 738 -34.88 -24.05 12.28
CA ALA A 738 -36.21 -23.54 12.63
C ALA A 738 -36.55 -22.19 11.98
N PHE A 739 -35.56 -21.31 11.75
CA PHE A 739 -35.72 -20.06 11.02
C PHE A 739 -36.03 -20.32 9.55
N VAL A 740 -35.23 -21.15 8.86
CA VAL A 740 -35.46 -21.55 7.47
C VAL A 740 -36.84 -22.20 7.31
N SER A 741 -37.22 -23.14 8.19
CA SER A 741 -38.55 -23.74 8.20
C SER A 741 -39.65 -22.70 8.47
N ALA A 742 -39.46 -21.75 9.39
CA ALA A 742 -40.44 -20.69 9.65
C ALA A 742 -40.59 -19.70 8.47
N VAL A 743 -39.58 -19.55 7.62
CA VAL A 743 -39.67 -18.84 6.33
C VAL A 743 -40.47 -19.67 5.34
N LEU A 744 -40.15 -20.96 5.15
CA LEU A 744 -40.87 -21.86 4.22
C LEU A 744 -42.35 -22.03 4.60
N ASP A 745 -42.67 -22.13 5.88
CA ASP A 745 -44.04 -22.17 6.39
C ASP A 745 -44.73 -20.79 6.43
N PHE A 746 -44.00 -19.71 6.17
CA PHE A 746 -44.40 -18.31 6.35
C PHE A 746 -45.11 -18.06 7.69
N LYS A 747 -44.36 -18.17 8.79
CA LYS A 747 -44.82 -17.97 10.18
C LYS A 747 -44.39 -16.59 10.74
N PRO A 748 -44.96 -15.45 10.30
CA PRO A 748 -44.43 -14.12 10.58
C PRO A 748 -44.43 -13.70 12.06
N LYS A 749 -45.25 -14.33 12.93
CA LYS A 749 -45.14 -14.14 14.39
C LYS A 749 -43.87 -14.81 14.95
N ALA A 750 -43.56 -16.03 14.52
CA ALA A 750 -42.35 -16.75 14.92
C ALA A 750 -41.10 -16.06 14.36
N LEU A 751 -41.11 -15.69 13.07
CA LEU A 751 -39.99 -14.99 12.42
C LEU A 751 -39.62 -13.66 13.10
N ARG A 752 -40.60 -12.87 13.56
CA ARG A 752 -40.36 -11.68 14.38
C ARG A 752 -39.73 -12.02 15.73
N ALA A 753 -40.20 -13.08 16.40
CA ALA A 753 -39.66 -13.54 17.68
C ALA A 753 -38.25 -14.16 17.55
N MET A 754 -37.92 -14.77 16.41
CA MET A 754 -36.57 -15.23 16.06
C MET A 754 -35.65 -14.03 15.81
N LYS A 755 -36.05 -13.07 14.96
CA LYS A 755 -35.29 -11.83 14.72
C LYS A 755 -35.00 -11.07 16.02
N ALA A 756 -35.98 -10.97 16.92
CA ALA A 756 -35.81 -10.34 18.24
C ALA A 756 -34.83 -11.09 19.17
N LYS A 757 -34.35 -12.28 18.79
CA LYS A 757 -33.31 -13.06 19.47
C LYS A 757 -32.02 -13.20 18.65
N GLY A 758 -31.86 -12.39 17.59
CA GLY A 758 -30.76 -12.45 16.62
C GLY A 758 -30.96 -13.53 15.55
N VAL A 759 -30.58 -13.20 14.32
CA VAL A 759 -30.57 -14.07 13.13
C VAL A 759 -29.30 -13.70 12.37
N PHE A 760 -28.42 -14.65 12.13
CA PHE A 760 -27.15 -14.39 11.43
C PHE A 760 -27.37 -14.16 9.93
N PRO A 761 -26.49 -13.42 9.23
CA PRO A 761 -26.70 -13.11 7.82
C PRO A 761 -26.73 -14.35 6.92
N HIS A 762 -25.85 -15.32 7.15
CA HIS A 762 -25.85 -16.57 6.37
C HIS A 762 -27.14 -17.39 6.55
N TRP A 763 -27.88 -17.23 7.65
CA TRP A 763 -29.21 -17.84 7.80
C TRP A 763 -30.26 -17.20 6.87
N VAL A 764 -30.12 -15.91 6.54
CA VAL A 764 -30.97 -15.24 5.55
C VAL A 764 -30.62 -15.71 4.14
N ARG A 765 -29.33 -15.82 3.81
CA ARG A 765 -28.84 -16.43 2.57
C ARG A 765 -29.41 -17.85 2.40
N ASP A 766 -29.26 -18.70 3.40
CA ASP A 766 -29.74 -20.09 3.36
C ASP A 766 -31.27 -20.17 3.25
N ALA A 767 -32.01 -19.26 3.91
CA ALA A 767 -33.45 -19.16 3.78
C ALA A 767 -33.91 -18.68 2.39
N LEU A 768 -33.16 -17.78 1.75
CA LEU A 768 -33.41 -17.37 0.36
C LEU A 768 -33.18 -18.54 -0.60
N SER A 769 -32.05 -19.25 -0.48
CA SER A 769 -31.74 -20.46 -1.25
C SER A 769 -32.82 -21.55 -1.09
N ALA A 770 -33.31 -21.77 0.13
CA ALA A 770 -34.39 -22.72 0.40
C ALA A 770 -35.73 -22.28 -0.24
N VAL A 771 -36.06 -20.97 -0.23
CA VAL A 771 -37.24 -20.44 -0.94
C VAL A 771 -37.07 -20.62 -2.46
N SER A 772 -35.89 -20.37 -3.02
CA SER A 772 -35.58 -20.59 -4.43
C SER A 772 -35.79 -22.05 -4.83
N ALA A 773 -35.24 -23.00 -4.09
CA ALA A 773 -35.35 -24.44 -4.36
C ALA A 773 -36.75 -25.04 -4.10
N SER A 774 -37.62 -24.34 -3.35
CA SER A 774 -38.94 -24.87 -2.98
C SER A 774 -39.91 -25.02 -4.16
N GLN A 775 -40.87 -25.94 -4.04
CA GLN A 775 -42.00 -26.12 -4.97
C GLN A 775 -43.18 -25.16 -4.70
N LEU A 776 -42.92 -24.03 -4.01
CA LEU A 776 -43.94 -23.02 -3.73
C LEU A 776 -44.30 -22.23 -5.00
N SER A 777 -45.56 -21.78 -5.08
CA SER A 777 -45.99 -20.89 -6.16
C SER A 777 -45.25 -19.54 -6.11
N LEU A 778 -45.11 -18.87 -7.27
CA LEU A 778 -44.37 -17.61 -7.38
C LEU A 778 -44.86 -16.56 -6.36
N ALA A 779 -46.17 -16.42 -6.18
CA ALA A 779 -46.74 -15.50 -5.19
C ALA A 779 -46.28 -15.81 -3.75
N GLU A 780 -46.22 -17.09 -3.39
CA GLU A 780 -45.78 -17.54 -2.07
C GLU A 780 -44.25 -17.46 -1.89
N LYS A 781 -43.45 -17.64 -2.95
CA LYS A 781 -42.00 -17.34 -2.91
C LYS A 781 -41.73 -15.85 -2.70
N ARG A 782 -42.34 -14.98 -3.53
CA ARG A 782 -42.26 -13.51 -3.40
C ARG A 782 -42.62 -13.04 -1.98
N ARG A 783 -43.73 -13.56 -1.44
CA ARG A 783 -44.22 -13.24 -0.09
C ARG A 783 -43.21 -13.54 1.03
N ARG A 784 -42.36 -14.55 0.86
CA ARG A 784 -41.31 -14.96 1.81
C ARG A 784 -40.05 -14.09 1.66
N ALA A 785 -39.56 -13.90 0.44
CA ALA A 785 -38.45 -12.97 0.18
C ALA A 785 -38.79 -11.54 0.63
N ALA A 786 -40.01 -11.05 0.36
CA ALA A 786 -40.53 -9.77 0.83
C ALA A 786 -40.79 -9.69 2.35
N TRP A 787 -40.53 -10.76 3.12
CA TRP A 787 -40.34 -10.67 4.57
C TRP A 787 -38.86 -10.49 4.94
N LEU A 788 -37.96 -11.25 4.31
CA LEU A 788 -36.52 -11.19 4.53
C LEU A 788 -35.94 -9.82 4.12
N PHE A 789 -36.32 -9.29 2.96
CA PHE A 789 -35.85 -8.00 2.43
C PHE A 789 -36.30 -6.75 3.24
N ARG A 790 -37.03 -6.93 4.34
CA ARG A 790 -37.50 -5.84 5.22
C ARG A 790 -36.42 -5.32 6.16
N ASP A 791 -35.39 -6.12 6.43
CA ASP A 791 -34.21 -5.64 7.13
C ASP A 791 -33.12 -5.35 6.09
N ARG A 792 -32.79 -4.08 5.91
CA ARG A 792 -31.76 -3.66 4.95
C ARG A 792 -30.35 -4.01 5.43
N SER A 793 -30.08 -3.89 6.72
CA SER A 793 -28.75 -4.17 7.30
C SER A 793 -28.47 -5.67 7.31
N LEU A 794 -29.42 -6.47 7.80
CA LEU A 794 -29.29 -7.93 7.81
C LEU A 794 -29.36 -8.54 6.39
N LEU A 795 -30.07 -7.90 5.44
CA LEU A 795 -30.00 -8.31 4.04
C LEU A 795 -28.61 -8.04 3.47
N ALA A 796 -28.07 -6.82 3.58
CA ALA A 796 -26.78 -6.44 3.01
C ALA A 796 -25.65 -7.39 3.47
N ALA A 797 -25.56 -7.66 4.77
CA ALA A 797 -24.57 -8.57 5.34
C ALA A 797 -24.74 -10.05 4.90
N ALA A 798 -25.83 -10.39 4.20
CA ALA A 798 -26.17 -11.74 3.73
C ALA A 798 -26.06 -11.91 2.19
N LEU A 799 -25.61 -10.88 1.46
CA LEU A 799 -25.53 -10.92 0.01
C LEU A 799 -24.20 -11.52 -0.45
N GLU A 800 -24.31 -12.63 -1.18
CA GLU A 800 -23.21 -13.41 -1.77
C GLU A 800 -23.62 -13.82 -3.20
N SER A 801 -22.69 -13.73 -4.15
CA SER A 801 -22.94 -13.96 -5.59
C SER A 801 -23.73 -15.24 -5.88
N GLN A 802 -23.28 -16.38 -5.33
CA GLN A 802 -23.86 -17.70 -5.62
C GLN A 802 -25.33 -17.84 -5.17
N MET A 803 -25.74 -17.11 -4.12
CA MET A 803 -27.14 -17.09 -3.67
C MET A 803 -27.98 -16.14 -4.53
N LEU A 804 -27.41 -14.98 -4.89
CA LEU A 804 -28.03 -13.99 -5.77
C LEU A 804 -28.38 -14.58 -7.14
N ASP A 805 -27.49 -15.41 -7.71
CA ASP A 805 -27.71 -16.13 -8.98
C ASP A 805 -28.96 -17.03 -8.96
N GLY A 806 -29.29 -17.62 -7.80
CA GLY A 806 -30.47 -18.46 -7.59
C GLY A 806 -31.78 -17.69 -7.37
N LEU A 807 -31.73 -16.37 -7.21
CA LEU A 807 -32.92 -15.50 -7.21
C LEU A 807 -33.32 -15.13 -8.65
N VAL A 808 -32.36 -15.02 -9.56
CA VAL A 808 -32.56 -14.65 -10.99
C VAL A 808 -33.56 -15.57 -11.70
N ASP A 809 -33.64 -16.83 -11.32
CA ASP A 809 -34.53 -17.82 -11.94
C ASP A 809 -36.02 -17.46 -11.80
N TRP A 810 -36.42 -16.83 -10.68
CA TRP A 810 -37.83 -16.72 -10.29
C TRP A 810 -38.24 -15.36 -9.70
N LEU A 811 -37.34 -14.56 -9.13
CA LEU A 811 -37.70 -13.31 -8.46
C LEU A 811 -38.06 -12.23 -9.50
N PRO A 812 -39.30 -11.71 -9.52
CA PRO A 812 -39.73 -10.80 -10.59
C PRO A 812 -39.04 -9.45 -10.54
N ARG A 813 -38.86 -8.86 -11.72
CA ARG A 813 -38.13 -7.60 -11.97
C ARG A 813 -38.40 -6.52 -10.93
N GLU A 814 -39.65 -6.27 -10.60
CA GLU A 814 -40.07 -5.23 -9.67
C GLU A 814 -39.52 -5.39 -8.24
N ASP A 815 -39.30 -6.63 -7.77
CA ASP A 815 -38.94 -6.96 -6.39
C ASP A 815 -37.43 -6.79 -6.09
N TRP A 816 -36.59 -6.55 -7.09
CA TRP A 816 -35.12 -6.47 -6.94
C TRP A 816 -34.57 -5.17 -6.35
N GLY A 817 -35.42 -4.16 -6.14
CA GLY A 817 -34.99 -2.86 -5.58
C GLY A 817 -34.15 -2.95 -4.29
N PRO A 818 -34.50 -3.79 -3.30
CA PRO A 818 -33.72 -3.98 -2.08
C PRO A 818 -32.30 -4.51 -2.28
N ILE A 819 -32.05 -5.31 -3.32
CA ILE A 819 -30.71 -5.87 -3.60
C ILE A 819 -29.89 -4.83 -4.35
N ILE A 820 -30.49 -4.17 -5.34
CA ILE A 820 -29.93 -3.04 -6.09
C ILE A 820 -29.44 -1.91 -5.16
N GLU A 821 -30.18 -1.62 -4.10
CA GLU A 821 -29.87 -0.56 -3.12
C GLU A 821 -28.68 -0.90 -2.20
N LEU A 822 -28.39 -2.19 -1.99
CA LEU A 822 -27.47 -2.68 -0.95
C LEU A 822 -26.20 -3.36 -1.46
N ALA A 823 -26.21 -3.80 -2.72
CA ALA A 823 -25.17 -4.63 -3.33
C ALA A 823 -24.80 -4.17 -4.76
N PRO A 824 -24.45 -2.89 -4.96
CA PRO A 824 -24.05 -2.38 -6.28
C PRO A 824 -22.88 -3.17 -6.89
N GLU A 825 -21.96 -3.67 -6.06
CA GLU A 825 -20.79 -4.48 -6.45
C GLU A 825 -21.17 -5.81 -7.11
N TYR A 826 -22.30 -6.41 -6.72
CA TYR A 826 -22.78 -7.68 -7.30
C TYR A 826 -23.60 -7.48 -8.59
N LEU A 827 -24.01 -6.25 -8.92
CA LEU A 827 -24.91 -5.99 -10.05
C LEU A 827 -24.32 -6.40 -11.41
N SER A 828 -23.00 -6.27 -11.59
CA SER A 828 -22.33 -6.68 -12.84
C SER A 828 -22.43 -8.19 -13.09
N SER A 829 -22.33 -8.99 -12.02
CA SER A 829 -22.51 -10.45 -12.04
C SER A 829 -23.98 -10.82 -12.19
N LEU A 830 -24.88 -10.18 -11.42
CA LEU A 830 -26.33 -10.39 -11.51
C LEU A 830 -26.91 -10.08 -12.89
N ARG A 831 -26.41 -9.04 -13.57
CA ARG A 831 -26.70 -8.72 -14.97
C ARG A 831 -26.31 -9.89 -15.88
N TYR A 832 -25.04 -10.31 -15.83
CA TYR A 832 -24.54 -11.43 -16.62
C TYR A 832 -25.34 -12.72 -16.41
N THR A 833 -25.64 -13.09 -15.15
CA THR A 833 -26.48 -14.24 -14.82
C THR A 833 -27.92 -14.09 -15.34
N ALA A 834 -28.48 -12.88 -15.34
CA ALA A 834 -29.80 -12.60 -15.90
C ALA A 834 -29.83 -12.69 -17.43
N ASP A 835 -28.80 -12.23 -18.13
CA ASP A 835 -28.66 -12.37 -19.58
C ASP A 835 -28.50 -13.85 -19.96
N GLN A 836 -27.57 -14.58 -19.32
CA GLN A 836 -27.36 -16.03 -19.52
C GLN A 836 -28.63 -16.87 -19.24
N LYS A 837 -29.54 -16.40 -18.39
CA LYS A 837 -30.82 -17.06 -18.08
C LYS A 837 -32.00 -16.54 -18.91
N GLY A 838 -31.76 -15.78 -19.97
CA GLY A 838 -32.80 -15.24 -20.87
C GLY A 838 -33.75 -14.24 -20.21
N LYS A 839 -33.32 -13.59 -19.11
CA LYS A 839 -34.12 -12.66 -18.31
C LYS A 839 -33.87 -11.20 -18.72
N ALA A 840 -33.78 -10.88 -20.01
CA ALA A 840 -33.38 -9.57 -20.52
C ALA A 840 -34.05 -8.36 -19.82
N LYS A 841 -35.36 -8.45 -19.51
CA LYS A 841 -36.10 -7.38 -18.81
C LYS A 841 -35.59 -7.15 -17.37
N LEU A 842 -35.10 -8.19 -16.70
CA LEU A 842 -34.44 -8.13 -15.39
C LEU A 842 -32.98 -7.68 -15.52
N ALA A 843 -32.23 -8.21 -16.51
CA ALA A 843 -30.85 -7.82 -16.75
C ALA A 843 -30.72 -6.31 -16.99
N CYS A 844 -31.59 -5.72 -17.82
CA CYS A 844 -31.67 -4.26 -17.97
C CYS A 844 -31.95 -3.55 -16.63
N ARG A 845 -32.79 -4.07 -15.72
CA ARG A 845 -32.97 -3.41 -14.42
C ARG A 845 -31.64 -3.31 -13.63
N PHE A 846 -30.75 -4.30 -13.75
CA PHE A 846 -29.41 -4.21 -13.17
C PHE A 846 -28.51 -3.23 -13.94
N SER A 847 -28.60 -3.20 -15.28
CA SER A 847 -27.97 -2.17 -16.13
C SER A 847 -28.33 -0.74 -15.71
N THR A 848 -29.64 -0.44 -15.57
CA THR A 848 -30.13 0.89 -15.16
C THR A 848 -29.58 1.26 -13.78
N ALA A 849 -29.51 0.29 -12.86
CA ALA A 849 -28.99 0.50 -11.52
C ALA A 849 -27.48 0.79 -11.50
N LEU A 850 -26.72 0.17 -12.40
CA LEU A 850 -25.30 0.47 -12.64
C LEU A 850 -25.07 1.79 -13.41
N LYS A 851 -26.14 2.52 -13.78
CA LYS A 851 -26.10 3.68 -14.69
C LYS A 851 -25.51 3.36 -16.07
N GLN A 852 -25.61 2.10 -16.48
CA GLN A 852 -25.31 1.66 -17.84
C GLN A 852 -26.61 1.68 -18.66
N LEU A 853 -26.51 1.84 -19.98
CA LEU A 853 -27.69 1.98 -20.86
C LEU A 853 -28.60 0.74 -20.90
N CYS A 854 -29.78 0.84 -21.53
CA CYS A 854 -30.89 -0.11 -21.32
C CYS A 854 -31.90 -0.50 -22.44
N GLY A 855 -31.86 -0.18 -23.75
CA GLY A 855 -32.45 -1.08 -24.78
C GLY A 855 -32.34 -0.89 -26.30
N PRO A 856 -32.59 -2.00 -27.04
CA PRO A 856 -33.96 -2.49 -27.33
C PRO A 856 -34.48 -3.69 -26.49
N MET A 857 -35.80 -3.92 -26.39
CA MET A 857 -36.45 -5.04 -25.66
C MET A 857 -37.29 -5.89 -26.63
N GLU A 858 -37.26 -7.22 -26.55
CA GLU A 858 -38.34 -8.06 -27.09
C GLU A 858 -39.51 -8.14 -26.08
N ASP A 859 -40.76 -8.29 -26.57
CA ASP A 859 -42.01 -8.16 -25.81
C ASP A 859 -42.45 -9.43 -25.04
#